data_AF-V5HRG7-F1
#
_entry.id   AF-V5HRG7-F1
#
_cell.length_a   1.000
_cell.length_b   1.000
_cell.length_c   1.000
_cell.angle_alpha   90.00
_cell.angle_beta   90.00
_cell.angle_gamma   90.00
#
_symmetry.space_group_name_H-M   'P 1'
#
loop_
_entity.id
_entity.type
_entity.pdbx_description
1 polymer ?
#
loop_
_entity_poly.entity_id
_entity_poly.type
_entity_poly.pdbx_seq_one_letter_code
_entity_poly.pdbx_strand_id
1 'polypeptide(L)'
;MVNITEKIKEIEDEMRRTQKNKATEYHLGLLKGKLARLRAQLLEPTGGAGSGGGAGFDVSKSGDARVALVGFPSVGKSTFLSKITKTKSEVAAYSFTTLTAIPGVLEYGGAEIQILDLPGIIEGAAEGKGRGRQVISAAKTSDLIMMVLDATKRAEQRALLEAELEAVGIRLNREPPNIYLKPKKAGGMKITFQTPPKNIDEKMIYNILKDYKILNCEVLIRDEYATVDDLIDVIMKDHRKYIKCLYVYNKIDSVSLDFLDKLAREPHTIVMSCELDLGIQDVVERVWKELRLIRIYTKRKGVDPDFSEALIVRSNSTIEDVCDHIHRSLKETFKYALASSKLRNSLHKHDTTPDYHDFIESRNLTDESQAATMASTTSPPPVEREESTLDQVATDENALTTQSAENAVVSTDGGNEGEKKTKKIIRRKRRPARPQVDPSTIKSEPPPQTGTVFNIWYNKWSGGDREDKYLSKHHAPSRCNVAKDSGYTRADKVPGSYFCLFFARGVCPKGHECEYLHRLPTIHDLFNPNVDCFGRDKFSDYRDDMGGVGSFMRQNRTLYVGRIHVTDDIEEVVSRHFAEWGQVERIRVLTSRGVAFVTYSNEANAQFAKEAMAHQSLDHNEVLNVRWATVDPNPLAQKREAQRIDEQAAEAVRRALPAEFVAELEGRDPEARKRKKIEGTFGLDGYEPPDEVWYARTKELEATDESKQLEAPEERRLLEGAPVPAFTEQPRQQADGGGIISSSTLAALKGIAGGSVTTQAPQKAAGPLVAYGSDDESD
;
A
#
# COMPACT_ATOMS: atom_id res chain seq x y z
N MET A 1 -16.03 -20.72 20.78
CA MET A 1 -16.32 -19.27 20.67
C MET A 1 -17.07 -19.09 19.37
N VAL A 2 -18.34 -18.71 19.41
CA VAL A 2 -19.17 -18.54 18.19
C VAL A 2 -18.62 -17.37 17.38
N ASN A 3 -18.43 -17.58 16.08
CA ASN A 3 -17.89 -16.57 15.18
C ASN A 3 -18.86 -15.38 15.09
N ILE A 4 -18.38 -14.15 15.27
CA ILE A 4 -19.23 -12.94 15.23
C ILE A 4 -19.87 -12.77 13.85
N THR A 5 -19.15 -13.17 12.79
CA THR A 5 -19.63 -13.12 11.40
C THR A 5 -20.79 -14.09 11.14
N GLU A 6 -20.78 -15.28 11.75
CA GLU A 6 -21.89 -16.24 11.66
C GLU A 6 -23.16 -15.66 12.28
N LYS A 7 -23.07 -15.02 13.45
CA LYS A 7 -24.23 -14.36 14.09
C LYS A 7 -24.80 -13.21 13.25
N ILE A 8 -23.94 -12.46 12.57
CA ILE A 8 -24.37 -11.39 11.66
C ILE A 8 -25.18 -12.01 10.52
N LYS A 9 -24.66 -13.07 9.89
CA LYS A 9 -25.33 -13.77 8.81
C LYS A 9 -26.66 -14.39 9.24
N GLU A 10 -26.72 -15.03 10.40
CA GLU A 10 -27.96 -15.57 10.97
C GLU A 10 -29.04 -14.50 11.15
N ILE A 11 -28.67 -13.31 11.64
CA ILE A 11 -29.59 -12.19 11.82
C ILE A 11 -30.03 -11.62 10.46
N GLU A 12 -29.13 -11.51 9.49
CA GLU A 12 -29.45 -11.02 8.14
C GLU A 12 -30.40 -11.98 7.40
N ASP A 13 -30.16 -13.29 7.50
CA ASP A 13 -31.05 -14.32 6.94
C ASP A 13 -32.41 -14.31 7.65
N GLU A 14 -32.42 -14.09 8.96
CA GLU A 14 -33.65 -13.91 9.73
C GLU A 14 -34.43 -12.65 9.32
N MET A 15 -33.74 -11.55 9.04
CA MET A 15 -34.38 -10.34 8.53
C MET A 15 -34.93 -10.55 7.11
N ARG A 16 -34.21 -11.27 6.25
CA ARG A 16 -34.63 -11.54 4.86
C ARG A 16 -35.88 -12.41 4.78
N ARG A 17 -36.03 -13.40 5.66
CA ARG A 17 -37.22 -14.28 5.70
C ARG A 17 -38.45 -13.61 6.32
N THR A 18 -38.27 -12.56 7.12
CA THR A 18 -39.35 -11.97 7.91
C THR A 18 -40.06 -10.85 7.13
N GLN A 19 -41.34 -11.04 6.82
CA GLN A 19 -42.15 -10.00 6.18
C GLN A 19 -42.40 -8.83 7.15
N LYS A 20 -42.32 -7.58 6.67
CA LYS A 20 -42.57 -6.37 7.45
C LYS A 20 -44.07 -6.13 7.63
N ASN A 21 -44.59 -6.45 8.82
CA ASN A 21 -45.98 -6.25 9.25
C ASN A 21 -45.98 -5.63 10.67
N LYS A 22 -47.11 -5.06 11.13
CA LYS A 22 -47.21 -4.42 12.46
C LYS A 22 -46.82 -5.34 13.63
N ALA A 23 -47.04 -6.65 13.49
CA ALA A 23 -46.64 -7.65 14.50
C ALA A 23 -45.13 -7.96 14.48
N THR A 24 -44.47 -7.84 13.32
CA THR A 24 -43.05 -8.20 13.12
C THR A 24 -42.12 -6.99 13.14
N GLU A 25 -42.65 -5.77 13.00
CA GLU A 25 -41.91 -4.51 13.03
C GLU A 25 -41.08 -4.36 14.31
N TYR A 26 -41.65 -4.75 15.44
CA TYR A 26 -40.96 -4.77 16.72
C TYR A 26 -39.76 -5.74 16.75
N HIS A 27 -39.94 -6.97 16.25
CA HIS A 27 -38.87 -7.96 16.16
C HIS A 27 -37.77 -7.50 15.20
N LEU A 28 -38.14 -6.95 14.04
CA LEU A 28 -37.22 -6.38 13.06
C LEU A 28 -36.39 -5.23 13.63
N GLY A 29 -36.99 -4.37 14.46
CA GLY A 29 -36.25 -3.31 15.15
C GLY A 29 -35.19 -3.84 16.12
N LEU A 30 -35.50 -4.91 16.84
CA LEU A 30 -34.59 -5.54 17.77
C LEU A 30 -33.45 -6.27 17.05
N LEU A 31 -33.74 -6.93 15.92
CA LEU A 31 -32.74 -7.52 15.04
C LEU A 31 -31.80 -6.47 14.46
N LYS A 32 -32.33 -5.33 14.00
CA LYS A 32 -31.53 -4.18 13.53
C LYS A 32 -30.59 -3.64 14.62
N GLY A 33 -31.10 -3.49 15.85
CA GLY A 33 -30.28 -3.09 17.00
C GLY A 33 -29.14 -4.07 17.27
N LYS A 34 -29.43 -5.38 17.28
CA LYS A 34 -28.41 -6.43 17.46
C LYS A 34 -27.37 -6.44 16.34
N LEU A 35 -27.81 -6.31 15.09
CA LEU A 35 -26.95 -6.27 13.91
C LEU A 35 -25.97 -5.10 13.97
N ALA A 36 -26.47 -3.90 14.29
CA ALA A 36 -25.66 -2.71 14.44
C ALA A 36 -24.59 -2.85 15.54
N ARG A 37 -24.95 -3.47 16.67
CA ARG A 37 -24.01 -3.78 17.77
C ARG A 37 -22.91 -4.75 17.34
N LEU A 38 -23.27 -5.87 16.68
CA LEU A 38 -22.30 -6.87 16.23
C LEU A 38 -21.35 -6.29 15.16
N ARG A 39 -21.87 -5.47 14.23
CA ARG A 39 -21.05 -4.78 13.23
C ARG A 39 -20.08 -3.77 13.86
N ALA A 40 -20.50 -3.04 14.89
CA ALA A 40 -19.59 -2.15 15.61
C ALA A 40 -18.48 -2.93 16.34
N GLN A 41 -18.81 -4.09 16.92
CA GLN A 41 -17.83 -4.95 17.61
C GLN A 41 -16.73 -5.48 16.66
N LEU A 42 -17.03 -5.71 15.38
CA LEU A 42 -16.01 -6.04 14.37
C LEU A 42 -15.02 -4.87 14.11
N LEU A 43 -15.48 -3.64 14.32
CA LEU A 43 -14.72 -2.42 14.09
C LEU A 43 -13.98 -1.91 15.34
N GLU A 44 -14.22 -2.47 16.52
CA GLU A 44 -13.41 -2.21 17.70
C GLU A 44 -12.09 -2.99 17.63
N PRO A 45 -10.94 -2.39 17.95
CA PRO A 45 -9.69 -3.15 18.03
C PRO A 45 -9.84 -4.13 19.20
N THR A 46 -9.52 -5.41 19.01
CA THR A 46 -9.61 -6.41 20.08
C THR A 46 -8.69 -5.99 21.24
N GLY A 47 -9.29 -5.46 22.30
CA GLY A 47 -8.59 -5.05 23.52
C GLY A 47 -7.94 -6.26 24.18
N GLY A 48 -6.62 -6.36 24.04
CA GLY A 48 -5.82 -7.48 24.53
C GLY A 48 -4.33 -7.34 24.20
N ALA A 49 -3.97 -6.54 23.21
CA ALA A 49 -2.59 -6.09 23.02
C ALA A 49 -2.43 -4.72 23.69
N GLY A 50 -1.47 -4.62 24.63
CA GLY A 50 -1.14 -3.39 25.31
C GLY A 50 -0.81 -2.24 24.35
N SER A 51 -0.83 -1.03 24.88
CA SER A 51 -0.45 0.24 24.26
C SER A 51 1.04 0.29 23.87
N GLY A 52 1.50 -0.70 23.11
CA GLY A 52 2.86 -0.82 22.59
C GLY A 52 2.80 -1.09 21.10
N GLY A 53 3.03 -0.04 20.31
CA GLY A 53 3.70 -0.11 19.01
C GLY A 53 3.21 -1.15 17.99
N GLY A 54 1.92 -1.48 17.95
CA GLY A 54 1.36 -2.20 16.80
C GLY A 54 1.37 -1.25 15.61
N ALA A 55 2.20 -1.55 14.59
CA ALA A 55 2.32 -0.77 13.37
C ALA A 55 0.96 -0.59 12.68
N GLY A 56 0.27 0.47 13.06
CA GLY A 56 -0.89 0.99 12.37
C GLY A 56 -0.40 1.56 11.05
N PHE A 57 -0.49 0.75 10.00
CA PHE A 57 -0.48 1.19 8.59
C PHE A 57 -1.75 2.03 8.29
N ASP A 58 -2.15 2.91 9.22
CA ASP A 58 -3.13 3.95 8.92
C ASP A 58 -2.38 4.96 8.06
N VAL A 59 -2.86 5.18 6.83
CA VAL A 59 -2.22 6.16 5.94
C VAL A 59 -2.29 7.49 6.67
N SER A 60 -1.11 8.00 7.07
CA SER A 60 -1.02 9.25 7.82
C SER A 60 -1.75 10.34 7.06
N LYS A 61 -2.58 11.12 7.76
CA LYS A 61 -3.27 12.26 7.17
C LYS A 61 -2.22 13.26 6.70
N SER A 62 -2.12 13.41 5.39
CA SER A 62 -1.24 14.36 4.71
C SER A 62 -2.11 15.24 3.81
N GLY A 63 -1.77 16.53 3.71
CA GLY A 63 -2.58 17.53 3.01
C GLY A 63 -3.75 18.08 3.83
N ASP A 64 -4.46 19.04 3.25
CA ASP A 64 -5.53 19.83 3.87
C ASP A 64 -6.86 19.06 3.97
N ALA A 65 -7.13 18.22 2.97
CA ALA A 65 -8.36 17.45 2.85
C ALA A 65 -8.11 16.05 2.30
N ARG A 66 -8.98 15.12 2.65
CA ARG A 66 -8.92 13.72 2.22
C ARG A 66 -10.19 13.30 1.47
N VAL A 67 -10.03 12.80 0.25
CA VAL A 67 -11.10 12.28 -0.60
C VAL A 67 -10.89 10.79 -0.82
N ALA A 68 -11.88 9.96 -0.52
CA ALA A 68 -11.82 8.51 -0.78
C ALA A 68 -12.53 8.16 -2.09
N LEU A 69 -11.84 7.47 -3.00
CA LEU A 69 -12.42 6.90 -4.21
C LEU A 69 -13.03 5.53 -3.90
N VAL A 70 -14.31 5.36 -4.24
CA VAL A 70 -15.05 4.11 -4.04
C VAL A 70 -15.73 3.73 -5.36
N GLY A 71 -15.61 2.49 -5.79
CA GLY A 71 -16.28 2.03 -7.01
C GLY A 71 -15.75 0.69 -7.50
N PHE A 72 -16.52 0.01 -8.34
CA PHE A 72 -16.17 -1.31 -8.89
C PHE A 72 -14.85 -1.31 -9.66
N PRO A 73 -14.14 -2.44 -9.78
CA PRO A 73 -13.03 -2.56 -10.72
C PRO A 73 -13.48 -2.16 -12.13
N SER A 74 -12.56 -1.64 -12.95
CA SER A 74 -12.83 -1.32 -14.36
C SER A 74 -13.86 -0.22 -14.66
N VAL A 75 -14.28 0.57 -13.65
CA VAL A 75 -15.09 1.80 -13.86
C VAL A 75 -14.22 3.04 -14.17
N GLY A 76 -12.89 2.91 -14.17
CA GLY A 76 -11.95 4.00 -14.50
C GLY A 76 -11.39 4.82 -13.33
N LYS A 77 -11.48 4.32 -12.07
CA LYS A 77 -10.92 4.99 -10.88
C LYS A 77 -9.42 5.29 -11.00
N SER A 78 -8.62 4.29 -11.33
CA SER A 78 -7.16 4.43 -11.43
C SER A 78 -6.76 5.31 -12.62
N THR A 79 -7.53 5.27 -13.72
CA THR A 79 -7.37 6.18 -14.86
C THR A 79 -7.64 7.62 -14.45
N PHE A 80 -8.72 7.88 -13.70
CA PHE A 80 -9.02 9.20 -13.15
C PHE A 80 -7.90 9.69 -12.21
N LEU A 81 -7.45 8.85 -11.27
CA LEU A 81 -6.37 9.18 -10.35
C LEU A 81 -5.08 9.55 -11.10
N SER A 82 -4.69 8.77 -12.11
CA SER A 82 -3.49 9.02 -12.91
C SER A 82 -3.54 10.34 -13.70
N LYS A 83 -4.73 10.83 -14.06
CA LYS A 83 -4.92 12.06 -14.83
C LYS A 83 -4.90 13.33 -13.97
N ILE A 84 -5.33 13.23 -12.71
CA ILE A 84 -5.45 14.40 -11.81
C ILE A 84 -4.25 14.59 -10.89
N THR A 85 -3.45 13.55 -10.63
CA THR A 85 -2.30 13.63 -9.71
C THR A 85 -1.04 14.07 -10.43
N LYS A 86 -0.27 14.99 -9.85
CA LYS A 86 1.02 15.45 -10.41
C LYS A 86 2.11 14.40 -10.33
N THR A 87 2.09 13.56 -9.30
CA THR A 87 2.98 12.41 -9.21
C THR A 87 2.50 11.37 -10.21
N LYS A 88 3.35 11.05 -11.20
CA LYS A 88 3.20 9.79 -11.95
C LYS A 88 3.30 8.71 -10.90
N SER A 89 2.15 8.19 -10.45
CA SER A 89 2.09 7.00 -9.62
C SER A 89 3.03 5.99 -10.24
N GLU A 90 4.14 5.68 -9.57
CA GLU A 90 5.04 4.63 -10.02
C GLU A 90 4.19 3.38 -10.19
N VAL A 91 4.16 2.93 -11.44
CA VAL A 91 3.18 2.03 -11.98
C VAL A 91 3.25 0.70 -11.23
N ALA A 92 2.27 0.41 -10.39
CA ALA A 92 1.93 -0.95 -10.01
C ALA A 92 0.73 -1.37 -10.86
N ALA A 93 1.00 -1.80 -12.09
CA ALA A 93 0.01 -2.30 -13.02
C ALA A 93 -0.52 -3.66 -12.55
N TYR A 94 -1.55 -3.72 -11.69
CA TYR A 94 -2.44 -4.89 -11.66
C TYR A 94 -3.87 -4.51 -11.26
N SER A 95 -4.82 -5.17 -11.90
CA SER A 95 -6.23 -5.28 -11.51
C SER A 95 -6.45 -5.97 -10.16
N PHE A 96 -5.39 -6.24 -9.39
CA PHE A 96 -5.39 -6.98 -8.12
C PHE A 96 -4.33 -6.51 -7.11
N THR A 97 -3.72 -5.32 -7.23
CA THR A 97 -2.72 -4.89 -6.23
C THR A 97 -3.37 -4.62 -4.87
N THR A 98 -3.13 -5.56 -3.96
CA THR A 98 -2.99 -5.47 -2.50
C THR A 98 -3.69 -4.29 -1.84
N LEU A 99 -4.78 -4.59 -1.11
CA LEU A 99 -5.45 -4.00 0.08
C LEU A 99 -4.88 -2.75 0.81
N THR A 100 -3.92 -2.03 0.26
CA THR A 100 -3.32 -0.80 0.73
C THR A 100 -3.85 0.33 -0.15
N ALA A 101 -4.51 1.32 0.47
CA ALA A 101 -5.00 2.48 -0.24
C ALA A 101 -3.84 3.22 -0.90
N ILE A 102 -3.95 3.54 -2.19
CA ILE A 102 -2.91 4.30 -2.91
C ILE A 102 -3.23 5.80 -2.74
N PRO A 103 -2.37 6.58 -2.06
CA PRO A 103 -2.56 8.01 -1.96
C PRO A 103 -2.03 8.72 -3.21
N GLY A 104 -2.89 9.47 -3.87
CA GLY A 104 -2.55 10.50 -4.83
C GLY A 104 -2.66 11.89 -4.18
N VAL A 105 -1.86 12.85 -4.62
CA VAL A 105 -1.98 14.25 -4.19
C VAL A 105 -2.46 15.09 -5.37
N LEU A 106 -3.58 15.78 -5.17
CA LEU A 106 -4.15 16.76 -6.08
C LEU A 106 -3.89 18.15 -5.50
N GLU A 107 -3.19 18.99 -6.24
CA GLU A 107 -3.06 20.40 -5.90
C GLU A 107 -4.11 21.21 -6.65
N TYR A 108 -5.00 21.88 -5.91
CA TYR A 108 -6.02 22.74 -6.49
C TYR A 108 -6.29 23.96 -5.61
N GLY A 109 -6.28 25.15 -6.20
CA GLY A 109 -6.60 26.40 -5.48
C GLY A 109 -5.61 26.79 -4.38
N GLY A 110 -4.38 26.26 -4.42
CA GLY A 110 -3.35 26.42 -3.39
C GLY A 110 -3.38 25.35 -2.30
N ALA A 111 -4.35 24.42 -2.34
CA ALA A 111 -4.49 23.35 -1.35
C ALA A 111 -4.02 22.00 -1.86
N GLU A 112 -3.49 21.19 -0.94
CA GLU A 112 -3.12 19.81 -1.17
C GLU A 112 -4.24 18.87 -0.72
N ILE A 113 -4.93 18.27 -1.68
CA ILE A 113 -6.00 17.32 -1.44
C ILE A 113 -5.46 15.91 -1.64
N GLN A 114 -5.47 15.12 -0.58
CA GLN A 114 -5.11 13.70 -0.63
C GLN A 114 -6.28 12.88 -1.17
N ILE A 115 -6.06 12.17 -2.27
CA ILE A 115 -7.01 11.26 -2.89
C ILE A 115 -6.59 9.83 -2.57
N LEU A 116 -7.44 9.08 -1.90
CA LEU A 116 -7.19 7.68 -1.53
C LEU A 116 -7.99 6.76 -2.44
N ASP A 117 -7.32 5.91 -3.23
CA ASP A 117 -8.01 4.81 -3.90
C ASP A 117 -8.27 3.69 -2.89
N LEU A 118 -9.54 3.32 -2.68
CA LEU A 118 -9.94 2.27 -1.74
C LEU A 118 -10.35 0.99 -2.51
N PRO A 119 -9.39 0.13 -2.90
CA PRO A 119 -9.71 -1.16 -3.48
C PRO A 119 -10.37 -2.07 -2.43
N GLY A 120 -11.47 -2.73 -2.78
CA GLY A 120 -11.99 -3.85 -1.98
C GLY A 120 -13.08 -3.54 -0.93
N ILE A 121 -13.77 -2.39 -0.99
CA ILE A 121 -15.01 -2.19 -0.19
C ILE A 121 -16.15 -3.13 -0.63
N ILE A 122 -16.01 -3.77 -1.79
CA ILE A 122 -17.14 -4.30 -2.56
C ILE A 122 -17.49 -5.75 -2.15
N GLU A 123 -16.52 -6.54 -1.69
CA GLU A 123 -16.75 -7.94 -1.31
C GLU A 123 -15.80 -8.35 -0.15
N GLY A 124 -16.33 -8.50 1.06
CA GLY A 124 -15.60 -9.10 2.20
C GLY A 124 -14.92 -8.14 3.18
N ALA A 125 -14.93 -6.83 2.95
CA ALA A 125 -14.41 -5.85 3.92
C ALA A 125 -15.26 -5.79 5.21
N ALA A 126 -16.59 -5.94 5.08
CA ALA A 126 -17.53 -5.97 6.21
C ALA A 126 -17.39 -7.22 7.09
N GLU A 127 -16.79 -8.32 6.58
CA GLU A 127 -16.55 -9.55 7.35
C GLU A 127 -15.39 -9.43 8.36
N GLY A 128 -14.66 -8.31 8.36
CA GLY A 128 -13.59 -8.05 9.34
C GLY A 128 -12.35 -8.94 9.19
N LYS A 129 -12.20 -9.69 8.09
CA LYS A 129 -11.00 -10.50 7.82
C LYS A 129 -9.80 -9.60 7.45
N GLY A 130 -8.88 -9.42 8.40
CA GLY A 130 -7.55 -8.84 8.15
C GLY A 130 -7.55 -7.37 7.69
N ARG A 131 -6.90 -7.10 6.54
CA ARG A 131 -6.61 -5.75 6.02
C ARG A 131 -7.85 -4.96 5.56
N GLY A 132 -9.03 -5.59 5.42
CA GLY A 132 -10.28 -4.89 5.08
C GLY A 132 -10.69 -3.82 6.11
N ARG A 133 -10.32 -4.03 7.38
CA ARG A 133 -10.52 -3.06 8.46
C ARG A 133 -9.74 -1.75 8.24
N GLN A 134 -8.57 -1.81 7.60
CA GLN A 134 -7.74 -0.63 7.32
C GLN A 134 -8.39 0.24 6.24
N VAL A 135 -8.92 -0.38 5.19
CA VAL A 135 -9.67 0.31 4.12
C VAL A 135 -10.91 1.02 4.68
N ILE A 136 -11.62 0.36 5.61
CA ILE A 136 -12.76 0.95 6.32
C ILE A 136 -12.36 2.13 7.20
N SER A 137 -11.25 2.01 7.94
CA SER A 137 -10.73 3.10 8.77
C SER A 137 -10.40 4.32 7.90
N ALA A 138 -9.70 4.10 6.79
CA ALA A 138 -9.38 5.14 5.82
C ALA A 138 -10.65 5.83 5.30
N ALA A 139 -11.67 5.07 4.89
CA ALA A 139 -12.96 5.62 4.44
C ALA A 139 -13.65 6.48 5.52
N LYS A 140 -13.62 6.06 6.80
CA LYS A 140 -14.23 6.81 7.92
C LYS A 140 -13.49 8.10 8.27
N THR A 141 -12.21 8.19 7.95
CA THR A 141 -11.38 9.38 8.18
C THR A 141 -11.42 10.38 7.02
N SER A 142 -12.02 10.01 5.89
CA SER A 142 -12.15 10.88 4.72
C SER A 142 -13.19 11.99 4.93
N ASP A 143 -12.94 13.15 4.32
CA ASP A 143 -13.83 14.30 4.39
C ASP A 143 -14.93 14.26 3.31
N LEU A 144 -14.60 13.63 2.18
CA LEU A 144 -15.50 13.41 1.06
C LEU A 144 -15.31 12.00 0.51
N ILE A 145 -16.41 11.34 0.17
CA ILE A 145 -16.39 10.10 -0.62
C ILE A 145 -16.75 10.44 -2.06
N MET A 146 -15.94 9.99 -2.99
CA MET A 146 -16.21 10.10 -4.42
C MET A 146 -16.53 8.71 -4.95
N MET A 147 -17.80 8.49 -5.26
CA MET A 147 -18.29 7.21 -5.75
C MET A 147 -18.27 7.19 -7.27
N VAL A 148 -17.32 6.45 -7.85
CA VAL A 148 -17.15 6.32 -9.30
C VAL A 148 -17.98 5.13 -9.80
N LEU A 149 -18.93 5.43 -10.68
CA LEU A 149 -19.92 4.50 -11.22
C LEU A 149 -19.82 4.46 -12.75
N ASP A 150 -20.22 3.34 -13.34
CA ASP A 150 -20.41 3.23 -14.79
C ASP A 150 -21.80 3.78 -15.17
N ALA A 151 -21.86 4.73 -16.11
CA ALA A 151 -23.11 5.33 -16.55
C ALA A 151 -24.11 4.30 -17.12
N THR A 152 -23.63 3.18 -17.66
CA THR A 152 -24.47 2.11 -18.22
C THR A 152 -25.12 1.21 -17.17
N LYS A 153 -24.52 1.09 -15.96
CA LYS A 153 -24.93 0.15 -14.90
C LYS A 153 -25.26 0.85 -13.56
N ARG A 154 -25.85 2.05 -13.64
CA ARG A 154 -26.03 2.95 -12.48
C ARG A 154 -26.76 2.34 -11.28
N ALA A 155 -27.88 1.65 -11.52
CA ALA A 155 -28.83 1.33 -10.46
C ALA A 155 -28.31 0.21 -9.55
N GLU A 156 -27.74 -0.83 -10.15
CA GLU A 156 -27.18 -1.97 -9.45
C GLU A 156 -25.92 -1.57 -8.67
N GLN A 157 -24.99 -0.86 -9.33
CA GLN A 157 -23.72 -0.49 -8.71
C GLN A 157 -23.90 0.48 -7.54
N ARG A 158 -24.77 1.48 -7.71
CA ARG A 158 -25.04 2.47 -6.67
C ARG A 158 -25.67 1.84 -5.43
N ALA A 159 -26.71 1.03 -5.61
CA ALA A 159 -27.42 0.41 -4.50
C ALA A 159 -26.52 -0.52 -3.66
N LEU A 160 -25.64 -1.29 -4.33
CA LEU A 160 -24.69 -2.16 -3.65
C LEU A 160 -23.66 -1.37 -2.84
N LEU A 161 -23.06 -0.32 -3.42
CA LEU A 161 -22.05 0.48 -2.73
C LEU A 161 -22.62 1.31 -1.58
N GLU A 162 -23.83 1.85 -1.74
CA GLU A 162 -24.55 2.53 -0.64
C GLU A 162 -24.79 1.56 0.52
N ALA A 163 -25.25 0.33 0.25
CA ALA A 163 -25.50 -0.67 1.28
C ALA A 163 -24.23 -1.09 2.05
N GLU A 164 -23.10 -1.26 1.36
CA GLU A 164 -21.81 -1.61 1.98
C GLU A 164 -21.28 -0.47 2.86
N LEU A 165 -21.33 0.78 2.38
CA LEU A 165 -20.89 1.94 3.16
C LEU A 165 -21.79 2.17 4.38
N GLU A 166 -23.11 1.97 4.25
CA GLU A 166 -24.04 2.03 5.37
C GLU A 166 -23.81 0.91 6.39
N ALA A 167 -23.45 -0.29 5.94
CA ALA A 167 -23.12 -1.41 6.81
C ALA A 167 -21.89 -1.14 7.68
N VAL A 168 -20.90 -0.45 7.13
CA VAL A 168 -19.68 0.00 7.82
C VAL A 168 -19.96 1.13 8.83
N GLY A 169 -21.12 1.79 8.72
CA GLY A 169 -21.53 2.88 9.60
C GLY A 169 -21.20 4.27 9.05
N ILE A 170 -21.01 4.39 7.73
CA ILE A 170 -20.93 5.69 7.04
C ILE A 170 -22.34 6.04 6.56
N ARG A 171 -22.78 7.27 6.82
CA ARG A 171 -24.05 7.83 6.32
C ARG A 171 -23.74 8.85 5.24
N LEU A 172 -24.16 8.56 4.02
CA LEU A 172 -23.85 9.36 2.83
C LEU A 172 -24.87 10.48 2.67
N ASN A 173 -24.40 11.73 2.50
CA ASN A 173 -25.25 12.90 2.21
C ASN A 173 -26.41 13.14 3.19
N ARG A 174 -26.29 12.69 4.43
CA ARG A 174 -27.27 12.94 5.49
C ARG A 174 -26.67 13.79 6.60
N GLU A 175 -27.50 14.59 7.24
CA GLU A 175 -27.15 15.29 8.46
C GLU A 175 -27.48 14.41 9.68
N PRO A 176 -26.79 14.59 10.82
CA PRO A 176 -27.13 13.89 12.05
C PRO A 176 -28.59 14.14 12.46
N PRO A 177 -29.36 13.09 12.80
CA PRO A 177 -30.76 13.23 13.16
C PRO A 177 -30.92 14.03 14.46
N ASN A 178 -31.99 14.82 14.54
CA ASN A 178 -32.26 15.70 15.68
C ASN A 178 -32.94 14.95 16.84
N ILE A 179 -32.23 13.99 17.41
CA ILE A 179 -32.65 13.19 18.56
C ILE A 179 -31.66 13.45 19.69
N TYR A 180 -32.17 13.96 20.81
CA TYR A 180 -31.37 14.21 21.99
C TYR A 180 -31.45 13.02 22.93
N LEU A 181 -30.32 12.34 23.14
CA LEU A 181 -30.19 11.23 24.08
C LEU A 181 -29.21 11.61 25.18
N LYS A 182 -29.71 11.70 26.41
CA LYS A 182 -28.89 11.99 27.61
C LYS A 182 -29.01 10.85 28.63
N PRO A 183 -27.94 10.09 28.89
CA PRO A 183 -27.94 9.09 29.95
C PRO A 183 -28.05 9.77 31.33
N LYS A 184 -28.83 9.18 32.24
CA LYS A 184 -29.04 9.65 33.62
C LYS A 184 -28.48 8.63 34.60
N LYS A 185 -28.16 9.08 35.83
CA LYS A 185 -27.71 8.18 36.91
C LYS A 185 -28.86 7.37 37.54
N ALA A 186 -30.04 7.97 37.64
CA ALA A 186 -31.26 7.36 38.17
C ALA A 186 -32.51 8.01 37.54
N GLY A 187 -33.67 7.36 37.63
CA GLY A 187 -34.96 7.90 37.16
C GLY A 187 -35.57 7.21 35.96
N GLY A 188 -35.05 6.05 35.52
CA GLY A 188 -35.60 5.27 34.42
C GLY A 188 -35.48 5.97 33.06
N MET A 189 -36.25 5.48 32.08
CA MET A 189 -36.31 6.07 30.75
C MET A 189 -37.45 7.07 30.66
N LYS A 190 -37.14 8.33 30.32
CA LYS A 190 -38.14 9.34 29.99
C LYS A 190 -38.05 9.65 28.51
N ILE A 191 -39.06 9.24 27.75
CA ILE A 191 -39.16 9.49 26.31
C ILE A 191 -40.15 10.64 26.12
N THR A 192 -39.76 11.67 25.37
CA THR A 192 -40.60 12.83 25.05
C THR A 192 -40.56 13.05 23.55
N PHE A 193 -41.73 13.24 22.94
CA PHE A 193 -41.86 13.60 21.53
C PHE A 193 -42.33 15.04 21.44
N GLN A 194 -41.68 15.84 20.59
CA GLN A 194 -42.14 17.19 20.30
C GLN A 194 -43.32 17.18 19.32
N THR A 195 -43.29 16.25 18.36
CA THR A 195 -44.29 16.03 17.31
C THR A 195 -44.70 14.54 17.34
N PRO A 196 -45.96 14.16 17.10
CA PRO A 196 -46.36 12.75 17.06
C PRO A 196 -45.54 11.97 16.03
N PRO A 197 -44.83 10.90 16.44
CA PRO A 197 -43.97 10.14 15.54
C PRO A 197 -44.78 9.29 14.56
N LYS A 198 -44.35 9.22 13.30
CA LYS A 198 -44.98 8.37 12.27
C LYS A 198 -44.39 6.96 12.17
N ASN A 199 -43.08 6.85 12.43
CA ASN A 199 -42.29 5.64 12.12
C ASN A 199 -41.70 4.95 13.37
N ILE A 200 -41.95 5.48 14.58
CA ILE A 200 -41.38 4.97 15.83
C ILE A 200 -42.44 4.96 16.94
N ASP A 201 -42.48 3.85 17.67
CA ASP A 201 -43.29 3.68 18.88
C ASP A 201 -42.45 3.78 20.17
N GLU A 202 -43.04 4.29 21.25
CA GLU A 202 -42.43 4.36 22.60
C GLU A 202 -41.91 3.01 23.10
N LYS A 203 -42.71 1.95 22.93
CA LYS A 203 -42.34 0.59 23.34
C LYS A 203 -41.12 0.09 22.58
N MET A 204 -40.97 0.48 21.31
CA MET A 204 -39.85 0.07 20.47
C MET A 204 -38.56 0.73 20.95
N ILE A 205 -38.58 2.05 21.20
CA ILE A 205 -37.45 2.81 21.75
C ILE A 205 -36.99 2.19 23.08
N TYR A 206 -37.93 1.91 23.98
CA TYR A 206 -37.63 1.34 25.30
C TYR A 206 -36.85 0.02 25.19
N ASN A 207 -37.26 -0.86 24.27
CA ASN A 207 -36.64 -2.18 24.15
C ASN A 207 -35.29 -2.14 23.45
N ILE A 208 -35.12 -1.24 22.47
CA ILE A 208 -33.81 -0.99 21.86
C ILE A 208 -32.84 -0.50 22.95
N LEU A 209 -33.20 0.55 23.71
CA LEU A 209 -32.35 1.08 24.78
C LEU A 209 -32.03 0.03 25.85
N LYS A 210 -33.00 -0.83 26.19
CA LYS A 210 -32.80 -1.96 27.10
C LYS A 210 -31.79 -2.99 26.55
N ASP A 211 -31.85 -3.34 25.26
CA ASP A 211 -30.87 -4.25 24.63
C ASP A 211 -29.45 -3.65 24.62
N TYR A 212 -29.35 -2.32 24.44
CA TYR A 212 -28.11 -1.56 24.58
C TYR A 212 -27.68 -1.33 26.04
N LYS A 213 -28.40 -1.92 27.02
CA LYS A 213 -28.13 -1.80 28.47
C LYS A 213 -28.20 -0.36 29.02
N ILE A 214 -28.91 0.53 28.33
CA ILE A 214 -29.15 1.91 28.77
C ILE A 214 -30.47 1.92 29.53
N LEU A 215 -30.42 1.81 30.86
CA LEU A 215 -31.62 1.71 31.71
C LEU A 215 -32.18 3.07 32.16
N ASN A 216 -31.31 4.07 32.26
CA ASN A 216 -31.63 5.41 32.75
C ASN A 216 -31.24 6.45 31.70
N CYS A 217 -32.21 7.04 31.02
CA CYS A 217 -31.94 8.05 30.00
C CYS A 217 -33.14 8.95 29.74
N GLU A 218 -32.86 10.15 29.26
CA GLU A 218 -33.86 11.06 28.70
C GLU A 218 -33.66 11.13 27.19
N VAL A 219 -34.73 10.80 26.46
CA VAL A 219 -34.76 10.83 25.00
C VAL A 219 -35.79 11.86 24.58
N LEU A 220 -35.35 12.87 23.83
CA LEU A 220 -36.22 13.87 23.21
C LEU A 220 -36.09 13.74 21.69
N ILE A 221 -37.19 13.32 21.05
CA ILE A 221 -37.27 13.21 19.59
C ILE A 221 -37.98 14.46 19.07
N ARG A 222 -37.25 15.24 18.26
CA ARG A 222 -37.77 16.47 17.65
C ARG A 222 -38.20 16.28 16.20
N ASP A 223 -37.66 15.27 15.53
CA ASP A 223 -37.96 14.95 14.14
C ASP A 223 -39.20 14.05 14.02
N GLU A 224 -40.12 14.40 13.12
CA GLU A 224 -41.37 13.69 12.86
C GLU A 224 -41.15 12.38 12.08
N TYR A 225 -40.14 12.35 11.21
CA TYR A 225 -39.85 11.22 10.32
C TYR A 225 -38.74 10.31 10.84
N ALA A 226 -38.27 10.55 12.08
CA ALA A 226 -37.24 9.75 12.73
C ALA A 226 -37.55 8.25 12.57
N THR A 227 -36.56 7.49 12.13
CA THR A 227 -36.64 6.04 11.96
C THR A 227 -35.89 5.31 13.06
N VAL A 228 -36.14 4.00 13.16
CA VAL A 228 -35.43 3.11 14.08
C VAL A 228 -33.92 3.16 13.85
N ASP A 229 -33.49 3.28 12.59
CA ASP A 229 -32.08 3.34 12.22
C ASP A 229 -31.44 4.66 12.71
N ASP A 230 -32.17 5.78 12.65
CA ASP A 230 -31.72 7.09 13.17
C ASP A 230 -31.52 7.06 14.69
N LEU A 231 -32.42 6.37 15.41
CA LEU A 231 -32.27 6.16 16.85
C LEU A 231 -31.02 5.32 17.16
N ILE A 232 -30.79 4.24 16.39
CA ILE A 232 -29.59 3.40 16.54
C ILE A 232 -28.33 4.23 16.25
N ASP A 233 -28.36 5.10 15.25
CA ASP A 233 -27.21 5.94 14.90
C ASP A 233 -26.88 6.96 15.99
N VAL A 234 -27.88 7.48 16.70
CA VAL A 234 -27.69 8.38 17.86
C VAL A 234 -27.14 7.62 19.06
N ILE A 235 -27.61 6.40 19.31
CA ILE A 235 -27.06 5.53 20.36
C ILE A 235 -25.60 5.20 20.05
N MET A 236 -25.26 4.94 18.79
CA MET A 236 -23.92 4.54 18.34
C MET A 236 -23.11 5.71 17.74
N LYS A 237 -23.22 6.90 18.33
CA LYS A 237 -22.61 8.14 17.81
C LYS A 237 -21.11 8.00 17.53
N ASP A 238 -20.36 7.25 18.33
CA ASP A 238 -18.90 7.12 18.20
C ASP A 238 -18.47 6.29 16.98
N HIS A 239 -19.31 5.34 16.53
CA HIS A 239 -19.00 4.45 15.41
C HIS A 239 -19.63 4.89 14.09
N ARG A 240 -20.47 5.93 14.11
CA ARG A 240 -21.14 6.49 12.93
C ARG A 240 -20.47 7.76 12.45
N LYS A 241 -20.28 7.86 11.15
CA LYS A 241 -19.73 9.07 10.50
C LYS A 241 -20.67 9.53 9.39
N TYR A 242 -20.95 10.83 9.37
CA TYR A 242 -21.75 11.49 8.35
C TYR A 242 -20.78 12.14 7.38
N ILE A 243 -20.70 11.61 6.16
CA ILE A 243 -19.74 12.04 5.16
C ILE A 243 -20.51 12.38 3.89
N LYS A 244 -20.12 13.46 3.21
CA LYS A 244 -20.70 13.78 1.91
C LYS A 244 -20.20 12.81 0.85
N CYS A 245 -21.06 12.51 -0.12
CA CYS A 245 -20.75 11.63 -1.22
C CYS A 245 -21.05 12.32 -2.55
N LEU A 246 -20.06 12.38 -3.43
CA LEU A 246 -20.20 12.83 -4.81
C LEU A 246 -20.30 11.60 -5.72
N TYR A 247 -21.41 11.46 -6.45
CA TYR A 247 -21.61 10.42 -7.45
C TYR A 247 -21.00 10.86 -8.78
N VAL A 248 -20.01 10.13 -9.26
CA VAL A 248 -19.30 10.42 -10.50
C VAL A 248 -19.59 9.31 -11.50
N TYR A 249 -20.38 9.60 -12.52
CA TYR A 249 -20.66 8.64 -13.58
C TYR A 249 -19.63 8.78 -14.70
N ASN A 250 -18.84 7.72 -14.90
CA ASN A 250 -17.87 7.61 -15.97
C ASN A 250 -18.45 6.88 -17.19
N LYS A 251 -17.72 6.92 -18.32
CA LYS A 251 -18.08 6.29 -19.60
C LYS A 251 -19.31 6.89 -20.29
N ILE A 252 -19.41 8.21 -20.27
CA ILE A 252 -20.52 8.93 -20.91
C ILE A 252 -20.52 8.81 -22.44
N ASP A 253 -19.39 8.41 -23.02
CA ASP A 253 -19.22 8.06 -24.43
C ASP A 253 -20.18 6.96 -24.91
N SER A 254 -20.57 6.05 -24.02
CA SER A 254 -21.41 4.90 -24.32
C SER A 254 -22.92 5.18 -24.16
N VAL A 255 -23.30 6.45 -23.92
CA VAL A 255 -24.65 6.83 -23.47
C VAL A 255 -25.21 7.97 -24.32
N SER A 256 -26.53 7.99 -24.55
CA SER A 256 -27.17 9.04 -25.33
C SER A 256 -27.18 10.40 -24.61
N LEU A 257 -27.16 11.49 -25.38
CA LEU A 257 -27.17 12.86 -24.84
C LEU A 257 -28.40 13.15 -23.96
N ASP A 258 -29.57 12.63 -24.33
CA ASP A 258 -30.80 12.79 -23.53
C ASP A 258 -30.69 12.12 -22.16
N PHE A 259 -30.01 10.97 -22.10
CA PHE A 259 -29.78 10.27 -20.84
C PHE A 259 -28.69 10.98 -20.02
N LEU A 260 -27.63 11.46 -20.67
CA LEU A 260 -26.58 12.24 -20.03
C LEU A 260 -27.13 13.49 -19.35
N ASP A 261 -28.02 14.22 -20.01
CA ASP A 261 -28.65 15.43 -19.49
C ASP A 261 -29.58 15.13 -18.29
N LYS A 262 -30.30 14.00 -18.31
CA LYS A 262 -31.05 13.53 -17.13
C LYS A 262 -30.12 13.19 -15.97
N LEU A 263 -29.01 12.50 -16.25
CA LEU A 263 -28.05 12.07 -15.26
C LEU A 263 -27.35 13.27 -14.58
N ALA A 264 -26.96 14.28 -15.36
CA ALA A 264 -26.32 15.48 -14.86
C ALA A 264 -27.21 16.33 -13.95
N ARG A 265 -28.55 16.20 -14.04
CA ARG A 265 -29.50 16.92 -13.17
C ARG A 265 -29.76 16.21 -11.84
N GLU A 266 -29.29 14.98 -11.65
CA GLU A 266 -29.45 14.28 -10.39
C GLU A 266 -28.67 14.98 -9.25
N PRO A 267 -29.19 14.96 -8.00
CA PRO A 267 -28.51 15.60 -6.89
C PRO A 267 -27.16 14.92 -6.61
N HIS A 268 -26.16 15.71 -6.21
CA HIS A 268 -24.81 15.24 -5.89
C HIS A 268 -24.16 14.40 -6.99
N THR A 269 -24.53 14.66 -8.26
CA THR A 269 -24.09 13.88 -9.41
C THR A 269 -23.23 14.73 -10.34
N ILE A 270 -22.21 14.10 -10.92
CA ILE A 270 -21.40 14.67 -11.99
C ILE A 270 -21.02 13.57 -12.99
N VAL A 271 -20.77 13.98 -14.22
CA VAL A 271 -20.59 13.09 -15.37
C VAL A 271 -19.22 13.35 -15.98
N MET A 272 -18.49 12.30 -16.35
CA MET A 272 -17.16 12.40 -16.95
C MET A 272 -16.92 11.29 -17.97
N SER A 273 -16.00 11.51 -18.92
CA SER A 273 -15.38 10.43 -19.70
C SER A 273 -13.88 10.51 -19.49
N CYS A 274 -13.33 9.53 -18.77
CA CYS A 274 -11.88 9.39 -18.64
C CYS A 274 -11.20 9.02 -19.96
N GLU A 275 -11.91 8.46 -20.94
CA GLU A 275 -11.32 8.07 -22.23
C GLU A 275 -11.19 9.27 -23.17
N LEU A 276 -12.25 10.11 -23.22
CA LEU A 276 -12.29 11.30 -24.07
C LEU A 276 -11.77 12.59 -23.39
N ASP A 277 -11.27 12.49 -22.15
CA ASP A 277 -10.84 13.64 -21.34
C ASP A 277 -11.92 14.71 -21.12
N LEU A 278 -13.19 14.28 -21.05
CA LEU A 278 -14.35 15.16 -20.86
C LEU A 278 -14.79 15.19 -19.39
N GLY A 279 -15.06 16.39 -18.86
CA GLY A 279 -15.64 16.58 -17.52
C GLY A 279 -14.71 16.34 -16.34
N ILE A 280 -13.43 15.99 -16.56
CA ILE A 280 -12.47 15.71 -15.47
C ILE A 280 -12.25 16.95 -14.60
N GLN A 281 -12.12 18.14 -15.20
CA GLN A 281 -11.95 19.39 -14.45
C GLN A 281 -13.21 19.77 -13.68
N ASP A 282 -14.39 19.52 -14.25
CA ASP A 282 -15.66 19.77 -13.57
C ASP A 282 -15.78 18.92 -12.31
N VAL A 283 -15.29 17.67 -12.33
CA VAL A 283 -15.20 16.80 -11.15
C VAL A 283 -14.30 17.41 -10.08
N VAL A 284 -13.12 17.89 -10.46
CA VAL A 284 -12.16 18.53 -9.53
C VAL A 284 -12.76 19.79 -8.90
N GLU A 285 -13.39 20.66 -9.71
CA GLU A 285 -14.06 21.86 -9.21
C GLU A 285 -15.24 21.52 -8.29
N ARG A 286 -15.99 20.46 -8.61
CA ARG A 286 -17.09 20.00 -7.76
C ARG A 286 -16.59 19.45 -6.44
N VAL A 287 -15.49 18.69 -6.44
CA VAL A 287 -14.83 18.20 -5.22
C VAL A 287 -14.42 19.39 -4.34
N TRP A 288 -13.78 20.41 -4.90
CA TRP A 288 -13.42 21.63 -4.19
C TRP A 288 -14.63 22.29 -3.52
N LYS A 289 -15.74 22.43 -4.25
CA LYS A 289 -16.98 23.01 -3.75
C LYS A 289 -17.61 22.18 -2.62
N GLU A 290 -17.59 20.86 -2.71
CA GLU A 290 -18.18 19.98 -1.70
C GLU A 290 -17.37 19.91 -0.40
N LEU A 291 -16.03 19.99 -0.51
CA LEU A 291 -15.11 20.04 0.63
C LEU A 291 -15.29 21.31 1.49
N ARG A 292 -15.84 22.39 0.92
CA ARG A 292 -16.07 23.68 1.62
C ARG A 292 -14.83 24.17 2.36
N LEU A 293 -13.69 24.12 1.68
CA LEU A 293 -12.44 24.64 2.22
C LEU A 293 -12.46 26.17 2.19
N ILE A 294 -12.02 26.77 3.29
CA ILE A 294 -11.83 28.21 3.46
C ILE A 294 -10.34 28.49 3.28
N ARG A 295 -10.05 29.55 2.53
CA ARG A 295 -8.70 30.09 2.42
C ARG A 295 -8.60 31.32 3.29
N ILE A 296 -7.67 31.27 4.24
CA ILE A 296 -7.37 32.33 5.20
C ILE A 296 -6.02 32.93 4.82
N TYR A 297 -5.98 34.26 4.72
CA TYR A 297 -4.73 34.97 4.45
C TYR A 297 -4.24 35.61 5.74
N THR A 298 -3.03 35.23 6.17
CA THR A 298 -2.41 35.82 7.35
C THR A 298 -1.87 37.20 7.03
N LYS A 299 -2.15 38.18 7.90
CA LYS A 299 -1.70 39.56 7.72
C LYS A 299 -0.87 40.00 8.92
N ARG A 300 0.32 40.58 8.66
CA ARG A 300 1.10 41.26 9.69
C ARG A 300 0.58 42.69 9.89
N LYS A 301 0.58 43.16 11.13
CA LYS A 301 0.13 44.52 11.47
C LYS A 301 0.92 45.55 10.66
N GLY A 302 0.20 46.45 9.98
CA GLY A 302 0.80 47.54 9.20
C GLY A 302 1.37 47.15 7.83
N VAL A 303 1.32 45.87 7.46
CA VAL A 303 1.73 45.36 6.15
C VAL A 303 0.50 44.86 5.43
N ASP A 304 0.44 45.04 4.11
CA ASP A 304 -0.64 44.47 3.30
C ASP A 304 -0.62 42.94 3.36
N PRO A 305 -1.80 42.29 3.30
CA PRO A 305 -1.88 40.82 3.36
C PRO A 305 -1.20 40.20 2.14
N ASP A 306 -0.46 39.12 2.40
CA ASP A 306 0.11 38.32 1.32
C ASP A 306 -0.97 37.38 0.76
N PHE A 307 -1.14 37.38 -0.56
CA PHE A 307 -2.11 36.53 -1.27
C PHE A 307 -1.46 35.31 -1.93
N SER A 308 -0.13 35.18 -1.83
CA SER A 308 0.62 34.07 -2.43
C SER A 308 0.46 32.78 -1.63
N GLU A 309 0.57 32.85 -0.30
CA GLU A 309 0.42 31.71 0.61
C GLU A 309 -0.90 31.84 1.40
N ALA A 310 -1.86 30.97 1.09
CA ALA A 310 -3.13 30.88 1.79
C ALA A 310 -3.09 29.70 2.77
N LEU A 311 -3.56 29.94 3.98
CA LEU A 311 -3.77 28.88 4.97
C LEU A 311 -5.14 28.25 4.72
N ILE A 312 -5.16 26.95 4.41
CA ILE A 312 -6.41 26.26 4.07
C ILE A 312 -6.99 25.56 5.30
N VAL A 313 -8.24 25.88 5.56
CA VAL A 313 -8.93 25.49 6.79
C VAL A 313 -10.34 25.03 6.42
N ARG A 314 -10.94 24.16 7.23
CA ARG A 314 -12.29 23.64 6.96
C ARG A 314 -13.34 24.66 7.39
N SER A 315 -14.52 24.64 6.75
CA SER A 315 -15.60 25.60 7.03
C SER A 315 -16.08 25.66 8.48
N ASN A 316 -15.86 24.61 9.27
CA ASN A 316 -16.33 24.53 10.65
C ASN A 316 -15.18 24.67 11.67
N SER A 317 -13.99 25.05 11.23
CA SER A 317 -12.83 25.18 12.13
C SER A 317 -12.92 26.49 12.90
N THR A 318 -12.49 26.49 14.14
CA THR A 318 -12.41 27.71 14.96
C THR A 318 -11.10 28.45 14.71
N ILE A 319 -11.00 29.70 15.15
CA ILE A 319 -9.73 30.45 15.10
C ILE A 319 -8.63 29.76 15.94
N GLU A 320 -9.03 29.01 16.97
CA GLU A 320 -8.13 28.16 17.75
C GLU A 320 -7.48 27.07 16.87
N ASP A 321 -8.26 26.38 16.03
CA ASP A 321 -7.74 25.40 15.07
C ASP A 321 -6.77 26.05 14.07
N VAL A 322 -7.03 27.30 13.66
CA VAL A 322 -6.13 28.07 12.78
C VAL A 322 -4.80 28.35 13.48
N CYS A 323 -4.84 28.72 14.76
CA CYS A 323 -3.65 28.99 15.55
C CYS A 323 -2.81 27.72 15.74
N ASP A 324 -3.45 26.56 16.00
CA ASP A 324 -2.78 25.26 16.08
C ASP A 324 -2.17 24.85 14.73
N HIS A 325 -2.75 25.27 13.61
CA HIS A 325 -2.21 25.05 12.26
C HIS A 325 -0.93 25.85 11.99
N ILE A 326 -0.83 27.07 12.54
CA ILE A 326 0.37 27.91 12.40
C ILE A 326 1.46 27.41 13.36
N HIS A 327 1.16 27.35 14.65
CA HIS A 327 2.09 26.88 15.67
C HIS A 327 1.37 26.59 17.01
N ARG A 328 1.62 25.43 17.63
CA ARG A 328 0.96 25.00 18.87
C ARG A 328 1.08 26.00 20.04
N SER A 329 2.16 26.77 20.12
CA SER A 329 2.35 27.76 21.21
C SER A 329 1.53 29.04 21.03
N LEU A 330 1.02 29.33 19.83
CA LEU A 330 0.26 30.55 19.57
C LEU A 330 -1.01 30.58 20.42
N LYS A 331 -1.63 29.43 20.63
CA LYS A 331 -2.84 29.24 21.43
C LYS A 331 -2.72 29.80 22.85
N GLU A 332 -1.58 29.60 23.51
CA GLU A 332 -1.35 30.10 24.88
C GLU A 332 -1.17 31.62 24.92
N THR A 333 -0.61 32.20 23.85
CA THR A 333 -0.35 33.65 23.75
C THR A 333 -1.52 34.44 23.13
N PHE A 334 -2.47 33.76 22.49
CA PHE A 334 -3.50 34.39 21.68
C PHE A 334 -4.51 35.18 22.51
N LYS A 335 -4.60 36.49 22.25
CA LYS A 335 -5.56 37.40 22.91
C LYS A 335 -6.82 37.62 22.09
N TYR A 336 -6.68 38.03 20.83
CA TYR A 336 -7.78 38.23 19.89
C TYR A 336 -7.26 38.26 18.44
N ALA A 337 -8.13 37.96 17.50
CA ALA A 337 -7.91 38.12 16.07
C ALA A 337 -8.79 39.25 15.53
N LEU A 338 -8.22 40.07 14.65
CA LEU A 338 -9.01 40.93 13.76
C LEU A 338 -9.31 40.13 12.50
N ALA A 339 -10.60 39.90 12.23
CA ALA A 339 -11.08 39.34 10.99
C ALA A 339 -11.64 40.44 10.10
N SER A 340 -11.20 40.47 8.84
CA SER A 340 -11.78 41.36 7.83
C SER A 340 -12.33 40.49 6.70
N SER A 341 -13.64 40.55 6.49
CA SER A 341 -14.30 39.94 5.34
C SER A 341 -14.65 41.04 4.33
N LYS A 342 -14.97 40.68 3.08
CA LYS A 342 -15.29 41.62 1.98
C LYS A 342 -16.35 42.70 2.31
N LEU A 343 -17.08 42.59 3.43
CA LEU A 343 -18.16 43.50 3.79
C LEU A 343 -18.06 44.15 5.19
N ARG A 344 -17.13 43.74 6.09
CA ARG A 344 -16.97 44.37 7.42
C ARG A 344 -15.68 43.92 8.13
N ASN A 345 -15.14 44.81 8.98
CA ASN A 345 -14.11 44.47 9.97
C ASN A 345 -14.79 44.15 11.30
N SER A 346 -14.48 42.99 11.88
CA SER A 346 -15.00 42.57 13.18
C SER A 346 -13.91 41.99 14.09
N LEU A 347 -14.02 42.28 15.38
CA LEU A 347 -13.19 41.69 16.42
C LEU A 347 -13.71 40.29 16.76
N HIS A 348 -12.85 39.28 16.70
CA HIS A 348 -13.20 37.89 16.97
C HIS A 348 -12.38 37.33 18.14
N LYS A 349 -13.06 36.58 19.00
CA LYS A 349 -12.49 35.83 20.13
C LYS A 349 -12.30 34.36 19.72
N HIS A 350 -11.73 33.55 20.62
CA HIS A 350 -11.38 32.13 20.38
C HIS A 350 -12.47 31.29 19.69
N ASP A 351 -13.74 31.43 20.08
CA ASP A 351 -14.85 30.57 19.61
C ASP A 351 -15.51 31.00 18.28
N THR A 352 -14.93 31.94 17.54
CA THR A 352 -15.55 32.47 16.32
C THR A 352 -15.12 31.65 15.09
N THR A 353 -16.07 31.27 14.23
CA THR A 353 -15.79 30.59 12.95
C THR A 353 -15.43 31.64 11.89
N PRO A 354 -14.28 31.52 11.20
CA PRO A 354 -13.90 32.41 10.12
C PRO A 354 -14.77 32.17 8.87
N ASP A 355 -15.09 33.24 8.16
CA ASP A 355 -15.83 33.24 6.90
C ASP A 355 -14.89 33.21 5.67
N TYR A 356 -15.48 32.97 4.49
CA TYR A 356 -14.76 32.82 3.23
C TYR A 356 -13.99 34.10 2.86
N HIS A 357 -12.66 34.01 2.77
CA HIS A 357 -11.71 35.13 2.56
C HIS A 357 -11.50 36.07 3.77
N ASP A 358 -11.48 35.53 4.99
CA ASP A 358 -11.12 36.33 6.16
C ASP A 358 -9.60 36.56 6.28
N PHE A 359 -9.24 37.81 6.58
CA PHE A 359 -7.88 38.19 6.99
C PHE A 359 -7.74 38.03 8.49
N ILE A 360 -6.74 37.32 9.00
CA ILE A 360 -6.52 37.19 10.45
C ILE A 360 -5.24 37.95 10.85
N GLU A 361 -5.39 38.95 11.71
CA GLU A 361 -4.28 39.64 12.40
C GLU A 361 -4.34 39.33 13.91
N SER A 362 -3.35 38.59 14.43
CA SER A 362 -3.21 38.28 15.87
C SER A 362 -2.47 39.41 16.61
N ARG A 363 -2.94 39.83 17.79
CA ARG A 363 -2.25 40.86 18.59
C ARG A 363 -1.78 40.35 19.95
N ASN A 364 -0.46 40.45 20.18
CA ASN A 364 0.16 40.36 21.50
C ASN A 364 0.42 41.79 22.04
N LEU A 365 0.18 42.00 23.33
CA LEU A 365 0.16 43.33 23.97
C LEU A 365 1.52 43.75 24.56
N THR A 366 2.59 43.14 24.08
CA THR A 366 3.97 43.45 24.45
C THR A 366 4.81 43.28 23.20
N ASP A 367 5.02 44.38 22.48
CA ASP A 367 6.37 44.90 22.22
C ASP A 367 6.31 45.96 21.12
N GLU A 368 6.49 47.20 21.58
CA GLU A 368 7.21 48.21 20.83
C GLU A 368 8.65 47.72 20.64
N SER A 369 9.19 47.95 19.45
CA SER A 369 10.59 47.75 19.08
C SER A 369 11.12 46.30 19.12
N GLN A 370 11.28 45.70 17.94
CA GLN A 370 12.60 45.43 17.35
C GLN A 370 12.43 44.66 16.03
N ALA A 371 12.89 45.30 14.98
CA ALA A 371 13.11 44.65 13.69
C ALA A 371 14.52 44.04 13.65
N ALA A 372 14.60 42.99 12.83
CA ALA A 372 15.76 42.55 12.06
C ALA A 372 16.63 41.39 12.60
N THR A 373 16.83 40.46 11.65
CA THR A 373 17.96 39.56 11.45
C THR A 373 18.14 38.39 12.42
N MET A 374 18.17 37.16 11.87
CA MET A 374 19.40 36.34 11.82
C MET A 374 19.18 35.07 10.97
N ALA A 375 20.01 34.92 9.96
CA ALA A 375 20.31 33.66 9.31
C ALA A 375 21.44 32.95 10.08
N SER A 376 21.38 31.61 10.09
CA SER A 376 22.49 30.65 10.19
C SER A 376 23.44 30.67 11.41
N THR A 377 23.84 29.44 11.77
CA THR A 377 25.06 29.04 12.51
C THR A 377 24.98 28.77 14.03
N THR A 378 25.09 27.46 14.31
CA THR A 378 26.00 26.78 15.26
C THR A 378 25.89 26.95 16.79
N SER A 379 25.77 25.76 17.40
CA SER A 379 26.36 25.25 18.66
C SER A 379 25.65 25.53 20.00
N PRO A 380 25.57 24.52 20.91
CA PRO A 380 24.94 24.64 22.22
C PRO A 380 25.96 24.83 23.36
N PRO A 381 25.58 25.52 24.44
CA PRO A 381 25.89 25.03 25.80
C PRO A 381 24.83 25.47 26.86
N PRO A 382 25.01 25.25 28.18
CA PRO A 382 25.47 24.07 28.91
C PRO A 382 24.48 23.63 30.03
N VAL A 383 24.92 22.61 30.78
CA VAL A 383 24.29 21.92 31.92
C VAL A 383 24.55 22.65 33.25
N GLU A 384 23.55 22.71 34.14
CA GLU A 384 23.67 22.68 35.63
C GLU A 384 22.43 21.92 36.17
N ARG A 385 22.56 20.70 36.72
CA ARG A 385 22.93 20.28 38.09
C ARG A 385 21.96 20.75 39.19
N GLU A 386 21.13 19.83 39.67
CA GLU A 386 20.73 19.76 41.07
C GLU A 386 21.04 18.36 41.61
N GLU A 387 21.78 18.35 42.71
CA GLU A 387 22.11 17.18 43.52
C GLU A 387 21.00 16.93 44.55
N SER A 388 20.69 15.66 44.81
CA SER A 388 20.34 15.22 46.15
C SER A 388 20.85 13.81 46.38
N THR A 389 21.61 13.64 47.46
CA THR A 389 22.27 12.43 47.92
C THR A 389 21.65 11.94 49.23
N LEU A 390 22.02 10.70 49.59
CA LEU A 390 21.84 9.95 50.85
C LEU A 390 20.57 9.10 50.95
N ASP A 391 20.60 7.87 51.47
CA ASP A 391 21.66 6.86 51.54
C ASP A 391 21.02 5.49 51.85
N GLN A 392 21.77 4.46 51.46
CA GLN A 392 21.74 3.00 51.71
C GLN A 392 21.22 2.51 53.08
N VAL A 393 20.65 1.29 53.14
CA VAL A 393 21.16 0.11 53.92
C VAL A 393 20.66 -1.22 53.31
N ALA A 394 21.52 -2.25 53.38
CA ALA A 394 21.55 -3.55 52.71
C ALA A 394 20.86 -4.74 53.46
N THR A 395 21.14 -5.97 52.94
CA THR A 395 20.94 -7.36 53.45
C THR A 395 19.62 -8.05 53.01
N ASP A 396 19.53 -9.35 52.67
CA ASP A 396 20.46 -10.46 52.45
C ASP A 396 19.69 -11.62 51.74
N GLU A 397 20.44 -12.54 51.11
CA GLU A 397 20.21 -13.98 50.91
C GLU A 397 18.82 -14.56 50.53
N ASN A 398 18.75 -15.32 49.42
CA ASN A 398 18.68 -16.79 49.46
C ASN A 398 18.56 -17.44 48.07
N ALA A 399 19.50 -18.35 47.80
CA ALA A 399 19.40 -19.36 46.75
C ALA A 399 18.63 -20.57 47.28
N LEU A 400 17.74 -21.15 46.47
CA LEU A 400 17.21 -22.49 46.74
C LEU A 400 17.23 -23.35 45.47
N THR A 401 18.07 -24.37 45.53
CA THR A 401 18.12 -25.56 44.70
C THR A 401 16.92 -26.46 45.00
N THR A 402 16.33 -27.08 43.97
CA THR A 402 15.60 -28.35 44.13
C THR A 402 15.95 -29.30 42.98
N GLN A 403 16.38 -30.49 43.38
CA GLN A 403 16.70 -31.65 42.58
C GLN A 403 15.43 -32.47 42.29
N SER A 404 15.37 -33.17 41.16
CA SER A 404 14.69 -34.48 41.00
C SER A 404 15.04 -34.98 39.58
N ALA A 405 15.99 -35.89 39.43
CA ALA A 405 15.93 -37.34 39.66
C ALA A 405 15.09 -38.09 38.60
N GLU A 406 15.81 -39.00 37.94
CA GLU A 406 15.39 -39.97 36.95
C GLU A 406 14.28 -40.90 37.47
N ASN A 407 13.45 -41.42 36.56
CA ASN A 407 12.90 -42.77 36.71
C ASN A 407 12.54 -43.35 35.34
N ALA A 408 13.29 -44.39 34.97
CA ALA A 408 12.97 -45.33 33.92
C ALA A 408 11.85 -46.27 34.40
N VAL A 409 10.89 -46.56 33.53
CA VAL A 409 9.99 -47.70 33.70
C VAL A 409 10.05 -48.54 32.44
N VAL A 410 10.62 -49.73 32.60
CA VAL A 410 10.54 -50.85 31.68
C VAL A 410 9.22 -51.56 31.93
N SER A 411 8.48 -51.87 30.88
CA SER A 411 7.52 -52.97 30.88
C SER A 411 7.55 -53.64 29.51
N THR A 412 8.06 -54.86 29.54
CA THR A 412 8.07 -55.84 28.46
C THR A 412 6.67 -56.42 28.27
N ASP A 413 6.22 -56.58 27.03
CA ASP A 413 5.54 -57.81 26.62
C ASP A 413 5.65 -58.03 25.10
N GLY A 414 5.89 -59.29 24.73
CA GLY A 414 6.26 -59.73 23.39
C GLY A 414 5.08 -60.13 22.52
N GLY A 415 5.33 -60.14 21.21
CA GLY A 415 4.43 -60.65 20.18
C GLY A 415 5.07 -60.48 18.80
N ASN A 416 5.64 -61.55 18.28
CA ASN A 416 6.42 -61.64 17.06
C ASN A 416 5.50 -61.85 15.85
N GLU A 417 5.61 -61.03 14.78
CA GLU A 417 5.20 -61.44 13.42
C GLU A 417 5.84 -60.55 12.33
N GLY A 418 6.61 -61.17 11.43
CA GLY A 418 6.71 -60.81 10.00
C GLY A 418 7.64 -59.68 9.57
N GLU A 419 8.93 -59.99 9.34
CA GLU A 419 9.88 -59.12 8.64
C GLU A 419 9.42 -58.75 7.20
N LYS A 420 9.43 -57.46 6.87
CA LYS A 420 9.78 -56.99 5.51
C LYS A 420 11.08 -56.18 5.60
N LYS A 421 12.15 -56.75 5.03
CA LYS A 421 13.49 -56.15 5.01
C LYS A 421 13.53 -54.92 4.09
N THR A 422 13.16 -53.76 4.62
CA THR A 422 13.52 -52.48 4.01
C THR A 422 14.98 -52.20 4.36
N LYS A 423 15.85 -52.07 3.34
CA LYS A 423 17.25 -51.63 3.54
C LYS A 423 17.22 -50.33 4.35
N LYS A 424 17.60 -50.40 5.64
CA LYS A 424 17.73 -49.21 6.49
C LYS A 424 18.81 -48.33 5.86
N ILE A 425 18.39 -47.26 5.18
CA ILE A 425 19.25 -46.10 4.95
C ILE A 425 19.68 -45.66 6.35
N ILE A 426 20.95 -45.91 6.70
CA ILE A 426 21.54 -45.44 7.94
C ILE A 426 21.50 -43.91 7.84
N ARG A 427 20.43 -43.28 8.36
CA ARG A 427 20.40 -41.84 8.59
C ARG A 427 21.54 -41.55 9.56
N ARG A 428 22.65 -40.99 9.05
CA ARG A 428 23.74 -40.47 9.88
C ARG A 428 23.10 -39.64 10.99
N LYS A 429 23.29 -40.03 12.25
CA LYS A 429 22.83 -39.24 13.40
C LYS A 429 23.33 -37.81 13.23
N ARG A 430 22.45 -36.82 13.31
CA ARG A 430 22.84 -35.40 13.20
C ARG A 430 23.81 -35.11 14.36
N ARG A 431 25.03 -34.68 14.02
CA ARG A 431 26.05 -34.28 15.00
C ARG A 431 25.74 -32.87 15.53
N PRO A 432 26.15 -32.55 16.78
CA PRO A 432 26.05 -31.18 17.30
C PRO A 432 26.93 -30.23 16.49
N ALA A 433 26.54 -28.96 16.42
CA ALA A 433 27.38 -27.94 15.82
C ALA A 433 28.62 -27.69 16.69
N ARG A 434 29.79 -27.58 16.06
CA ARG A 434 31.06 -27.35 16.75
C ARG A 434 31.24 -25.86 17.07
N PRO A 435 31.73 -25.48 18.27
CA PRO A 435 32.26 -24.14 18.52
C PRO A 435 33.47 -23.86 17.59
N GLN A 436 33.43 -22.78 16.83
CA GLN A 436 34.47 -22.48 15.83
C GLN A 436 35.69 -21.80 16.46
N VAL A 437 35.43 -20.93 17.43
CA VAL A 437 36.42 -20.07 18.07
C VAL A 437 36.18 -20.10 19.57
N ASP A 438 37.24 -20.15 20.37
CA ASP A 438 37.10 -20.11 21.82
C ASP A 438 36.69 -18.70 22.28
N PRO A 439 35.73 -18.54 23.20
CA PRO A 439 35.24 -17.23 23.64
C PRO A 439 36.36 -16.25 24.09
N SER A 440 37.46 -16.77 24.63
CA SER A 440 38.62 -16.00 25.10
C SER A 440 39.45 -15.36 23.99
N THR A 441 39.35 -15.86 22.75
CA THR A 441 40.09 -15.33 21.60
C THR A 441 39.40 -14.16 20.92
N ILE A 442 38.12 -13.89 21.24
CA ILE A 442 37.39 -12.73 20.75
C ILE A 442 37.76 -11.52 21.61
N LYS A 443 38.77 -10.76 21.19
CA LYS A 443 39.13 -9.47 21.78
C LYS A 443 38.56 -8.33 20.92
N SER A 444 37.93 -7.35 21.55
CA SER A 444 37.52 -6.12 20.87
C SER A 444 38.76 -5.24 20.68
N GLU A 445 39.52 -5.49 19.62
CA GLU A 445 40.62 -4.60 19.25
C GLU A 445 40.03 -3.34 18.58
N PRO A 446 40.49 -2.14 18.97
CA PRO A 446 40.10 -0.92 18.28
C PRO A 446 40.52 -1.02 16.80
N PRO A 447 39.79 -0.38 15.88
CA PRO A 447 40.17 -0.37 14.48
C PRO A 447 41.61 0.17 14.31
N PRO A 448 42.34 -0.28 13.28
CA PRO A 448 43.70 0.18 13.02
C PRO A 448 43.75 1.71 12.99
N GLN A 449 44.84 2.29 13.50
CA GLN A 449 44.98 3.73 13.60
C GLN A 449 45.08 4.37 12.22
N THR A 450 43.95 4.88 11.71
CA THR A 450 43.87 5.59 10.42
C THR A 450 43.85 7.12 10.58
N GLY A 451 43.96 7.63 11.80
CA GLY A 451 43.89 9.06 12.09
C GLY A 451 44.51 9.43 13.43
N THR A 452 44.47 10.71 13.75
CA THR A 452 45.14 11.29 14.93
C THR A 452 44.30 11.18 16.20
N VAL A 453 42.98 11.32 16.10
CA VAL A 453 42.07 11.35 17.25
C VAL A 453 41.09 10.19 17.19
N PHE A 454 41.02 9.36 18.23
CA PHE A 454 40.04 8.27 18.30
C PHE A 454 38.69 8.79 18.84
N ASN A 455 37.64 8.65 18.04
CA ASN A 455 36.28 9.01 18.42
C ASN A 455 35.58 7.79 19.07
N ILE A 456 35.31 7.91 20.37
CA ILE A 456 34.69 6.85 21.19
C ILE A 456 33.24 6.58 20.78
N TRP A 457 32.46 7.62 20.44
CA TRP A 457 31.04 7.46 20.11
C TRP A 457 30.83 6.66 18.82
N TYR A 458 31.65 6.94 17.81
CA TYR A 458 31.57 6.28 16.51
C TYR A 458 32.55 5.12 16.34
N ASN A 459 33.36 4.81 17.36
CA ASN A 459 34.47 3.85 17.33
C ASN A 459 35.32 3.97 16.06
N LYS A 460 35.77 5.19 15.73
CA LYS A 460 36.50 5.51 14.49
C LYS A 460 37.58 6.55 14.75
N TRP A 461 38.68 6.45 14.02
CA TRP A 461 39.70 7.50 13.99
C TRP A 461 39.25 8.70 13.15
N SER A 462 39.58 9.90 13.62
CA SER A 462 39.28 11.22 13.03
C SER A 462 40.61 11.96 12.77
N GLY A 463 40.62 12.88 11.81
CA GLY A 463 41.80 13.73 11.54
C GLY A 463 42.98 12.98 10.90
N GLY A 464 42.71 12.00 10.03
CA GLY A 464 43.71 11.36 9.16
C GLY A 464 43.40 11.61 7.69
N ASP A 465 44.39 11.40 6.82
CA ASP A 465 44.20 11.50 5.38
C ASP A 465 43.15 10.51 4.89
N ARG A 466 42.36 10.93 3.90
CA ARG A 466 41.30 10.12 3.31
C ARG A 466 41.91 9.09 2.36
N GLU A 467 42.61 8.12 2.92
CA GLU A 467 43.06 6.95 2.17
C GLU A 467 41.86 6.14 1.66
N ASP A 468 42.09 5.42 0.57
CA ASP A 468 41.09 4.56 -0.04
C ASP A 468 40.59 3.53 0.99
N LYS A 469 39.29 3.55 1.29
CA LYS A 469 38.59 2.70 2.28
C LYS A 469 38.78 1.18 2.06
N TYR A 470 39.41 0.81 0.95
CA TYR A 470 39.66 -0.56 0.54
C TYR A 470 41.15 -0.95 0.53
N LEU A 471 42.07 -0.02 0.75
CA LEU A 471 43.49 -0.30 0.98
C LEU A 471 43.73 -0.73 2.43
N SER A 472 42.90 -0.26 3.36
CA SER A 472 42.93 -0.59 4.80
C SER A 472 42.08 -1.81 5.20
N LYS A 473 41.62 -2.63 4.24
CA LYS A 473 40.80 -3.82 4.54
C LYS A 473 41.67 -5.02 4.83
N HIS A 474 41.59 -5.52 6.06
CA HIS A 474 42.26 -6.75 6.48
C HIS A 474 41.48 -8.00 6.07
N HIS A 475 42.18 -9.11 5.91
CA HIS A 475 41.57 -10.42 5.71
C HIS A 475 40.66 -10.77 6.88
N ALA A 476 39.58 -11.48 6.59
CA ALA A 476 38.75 -12.07 7.63
C ALA A 476 39.59 -13.03 8.50
N PRO A 477 39.41 -13.02 9.83
CA PRO A 477 40.25 -13.79 10.75
C PRO A 477 40.06 -15.31 10.63
N SER A 478 38.91 -15.76 10.13
CA SER A 478 38.58 -17.18 9.97
C SER A 478 37.61 -17.38 8.81
N ARG A 479 37.51 -18.62 8.33
CA ARG A 479 36.52 -19.06 7.33
C ARG A 479 35.73 -20.26 7.87
N CYS A 480 34.42 -20.23 7.71
CA CYS A 480 33.56 -21.35 8.10
C CYS A 480 33.80 -22.58 7.21
N ASN A 481 33.94 -23.75 7.83
CA ASN A 481 33.98 -25.02 7.12
C ASN A 481 32.65 -25.76 7.33
N VAL A 482 31.76 -25.67 6.34
CA VAL A 482 30.41 -26.26 6.43
C VAL A 482 30.48 -27.75 6.78
N ALA A 483 31.43 -28.50 6.24
CA ALA A 483 31.55 -29.93 6.47
C ALA A 483 32.06 -30.31 7.87
N LYS A 484 32.63 -29.38 8.65
CA LYS A 484 33.09 -29.63 10.03
C LYS A 484 32.22 -28.92 11.07
N ASP A 485 31.79 -27.71 10.76
CA ASP A 485 31.18 -26.79 11.73
C ASP A 485 29.65 -26.92 11.78
N SER A 486 29.03 -27.41 10.70
CA SER A 486 27.58 -27.61 10.65
C SER A 486 27.11 -28.76 11.54
N GLY A 487 25.98 -28.53 12.20
CA GLY A 487 25.34 -29.48 13.08
C GLY A 487 24.01 -28.94 13.64
N TYR A 488 23.41 -29.67 14.56
CA TYR A 488 22.23 -29.16 15.26
C TYR A 488 22.61 -28.11 16.31
N THR A 489 21.74 -27.13 16.51
CA THR A 489 21.85 -26.10 17.56
C THR A 489 20.58 -26.04 18.42
N ARG A 490 20.49 -25.11 19.38
CA ARG A 490 19.24 -24.89 20.14
C ARG A 490 18.11 -24.36 19.24
N ALA A 491 18.47 -23.64 18.18
CA ALA A 491 17.56 -23.09 17.18
C ALA A 491 16.74 -24.15 16.43
N ASP A 492 17.29 -25.36 16.23
CA ASP A 492 16.57 -26.44 15.54
C ASP A 492 15.28 -26.87 16.25
N LYS A 493 15.11 -26.53 17.55
CA LYS A 493 13.88 -26.80 18.31
C LYS A 493 12.76 -25.80 17.99
N VAL A 494 13.10 -24.61 17.50
CA VAL A 494 12.16 -23.52 17.25
C VAL A 494 11.98 -23.37 15.73
N PRO A 495 10.79 -23.64 15.17
CA PRO A 495 10.55 -23.45 13.75
C PRO A 495 10.60 -21.95 13.42
N GLY A 496 11.26 -21.60 12.31
CA GLY A 496 11.39 -20.21 11.86
C GLY A 496 12.57 -19.43 12.47
N SER A 497 13.50 -20.10 13.16
CA SER A 497 14.75 -19.47 13.60
C SER A 497 15.65 -19.06 12.43
N TYR A 498 16.41 -17.97 12.61
CA TYR A 498 17.34 -17.43 11.64
C TYR A 498 18.71 -18.14 11.68
N PHE A 499 19.52 -17.95 10.63
CA PHE A 499 20.89 -18.45 10.58
C PHE A 499 21.84 -17.59 11.41
N CYS A 500 22.91 -18.21 11.92
CA CYS A 500 23.90 -17.48 12.68
C CYS A 500 24.86 -16.72 11.75
N LEU A 501 24.92 -15.39 11.90
CA LEU A 501 25.87 -14.55 11.14
C LEU A 501 27.33 -14.90 11.47
N PHE A 502 27.63 -15.12 12.76
CA PHE A 502 28.97 -15.50 13.20
C PHE A 502 29.38 -16.88 12.69
N PHE A 503 28.43 -17.80 12.52
CA PHE A 503 28.69 -19.10 11.90
C PHE A 503 29.08 -18.95 10.43
N ALA A 504 28.36 -18.11 9.67
CA ALA A 504 28.71 -17.84 8.27
C ALA A 504 30.14 -17.26 8.15
N ARG A 505 30.54 -16.39 9.07
CA ARG A 505 31.88 -15.80 9.14
C ARG A 505 32.95 -16.71 9.75
N GLY A 506 32.60 -17.85 10.32
CA GLY A 506 33.56 -18.78 10.91
C GLY A 506 34.00 -18.47 12.35
N VAL A 507 33.33 -17.56 13.04
CA VAL A 507 33.75 -17.02 14.36
C VAL A 507 32.77 -17.34 15.50
N CYS A 508 31.83 -18.27 15.34
CA CYS A 508 30.81 -18.52 16.36
C CYS A 508 31.39 -19.27 17.59
N PRO A 509 31.31 -18.69 18.81
CA PRO A 509 31.82 -19.34 20.01
C PRO A 509 30.84 -20.31 20.67
N LYS A 510 29.54 -20.21 20.35
CA LYS A 510 28.47 -20.95 21.06
C LYS A 510 28.29 -22.40 20.58
N GLY A 511 28.72 -22.73 19.36
CA GLY A 511 28.53 -24.07 18.77
C GLY A 511 27.08 -24.55 18.86
N HIS A 512 26.85 -25.74 19.43
CA HIS A 512 25.53 -26.34 19.59
C HIS A 512 24.58 -25.56 20.52
N GLU A 513 25.10 -24.69 21.38
CA GLU A 513 24.30 -23.85 22.29
C GLU A 513 23.77 -22.58 21.63
N CYS A 514 24.09 -22.36 20.35
CA CYS A 514 23.64 -21.19 19.62
C CYS A 514 22.11 -21.18 19.45
N GLU A 515 21.51 -20.00 19.64
CA GLU A 515 20.08 -19.72 19.42
C GLU A 515 19.74 -19.55 17.93
N TYR A 516 20.76 -19.55 17.08
CA TYR A 516 20.64 -19.45 15.62
C TYR A 516 21.10 -20.76 14.94
N LEU A 517 20.67 -20.98 13.71
CA LEU A 517 20.94 -22.21 12.95
C LEU A 517 22.39 -22.27 12.43
N HIS A 518 23.05 -23.42 12.58
CA HIS A 518 24.39 -23.71 12.04
C HIS A 518 24.33 -24.76 10.91
N ARG A 519 23.69 -24.39 9.80
CA ARG A 519 23.61 -25.18 8.57
C ARG A 519 23.38 -24.23 7.39
N LEU A 520 23.52 -24.74 6.17
CA LEU A 520 23.17 -23.99 4.96
C LEU A 520 21.65 -23.87 4.81
N PRO A 521 21.17 -22.77 4.20
CA PRO A 521 19.76 -22.63 3.84
C PRO A 521 19.32 -23.70 2.83
N THR A 522 18.12 -24.22 3.03
CA THR A 522 17.46 -25.19 2.14
C THR A 522 16.22 -24.57 1.52
N ILE A 523 15.62 -25.25 0.54
CA ILE A 523 14.40 -24.79 -0.15
C ILE A 523 13.21 -24.63 0.82
N HIS A 524 13.25 -25.33 1.97
CA HIS A 524 12.19 -25.26 2.98
C HIS A 524 12.32 -24.08 3.94
N ASP A 525 13.45 -23.36 3.94
CA ASP A 525 13.70 -22.24 4.83
C ASP A 525 13.19 -20.94 4.18
N LEU A 526 11.92 -20.62 4.45
CA LEU A 526 11.22 -19.44 3.92
C LEU A 526 11.23 -18.31 4.96
N PHE A 527 11.81 -17.17 4.59
CA PHE A 527 11.85 -15.96 5.43
C PHE A 527 10.94 -14.87 4.86
N ASN A 528 10.54 -13.94 5.74
CA ASN A 528 9.83 -12.72 5.31
C ASN A 528 10.74 -11.92 4.35
N PRO A 529 10.26 -11.46 3.18
CA PRO A 529 11.05 -10.66 2.23
C PRO A 529 11.74 -9.43 2.83
N ASN A 530 11.18 -8.84 3.90
CA ASN A 530 11.71 -7.65 4.57
C ASN A 530 12.96 -7.93 5.43
N VAL A 531 13.24 -9.20 5.72
CA VAL A 531 14.33 -9.62 6.61
C VAL A 531 15.26 -10.55 5.84
N ASP A 532 16.56 -10.49 6.12
CA ASP A 532 17.51 -11.46 5.56
C ASP A 532 17.48 -12.80 6.32
N CYS A 533 18.19 -13.80 5.80
CA CYS A 533 18.29 -15.12 6.41
C CYS A 533 18.97 -15.11 7.80
N PHE A 534 19.60 -13.99 8.19
CA PHE A 534 20.24 -13.79 9.49
C PHE A 534 19.36 -13.02 10.49
N GLY A 535 18.15 -12.60 10.11
CA GLY A 535 17.24 -11.86 10.98
C GLY A 535 17.46 -10.35 11.01
N ARG A 536 18.21 -9.79 10.05
CA ARG A 536 18.47 -8.33 9.91
C ARG A 536 17.48 -7.71 8.92
N ASP A 537 17.03 -6.50 9.23
CA ASP A 537 16.11 -5.78 8.34
C ASP A 537 16.80 -5.35 7.04
N LYS A 538 16.09 -5.55 5.92
CA LYS A 538 16.46 -5.01 4.61
C LYS A 538 15.96 -3.57 4.47
N PHE A 539 16.60 -2.81 3.58
CA PHE A 539 16.23 -1.42 3.31
C PHE A 539 15.32 -1.33 2.06
N SER A 540 14.71 -0.16 1.83
CA SER A 540 13.95 0.10 0.58
C SER A 540 14.87 -0.04 -0.63
N ASP A 541 16.01 0.63 -0.57
CA ASP A 541 16.97 0.74 -1.66
C ASP A 541 18.32 0.12 -1.30
N TYR A 542 19.10 -0.19 -2.33
CA TYR A 542 20.49 -0.59 -2.13
C TYR A 542 21.32 0.63 -1.73
N ARG A 543 22.40 0.38 -0.99
CA ARG A 543 23.44 1.39 -0.78
C ARG A 543 24.13 1.68 -2.11
N ASP A 544 24.67 2.89 -2.28
CA ASP A 544 25.39 3.32 -3.49
C ASP A 544 26.55 2.38 -3.88
N ASP A 545 27.21 1.76 -2.88
CA ASP A 545 28.30 0.79 -3.09
C ASP A 545 27.81 -0.64 -3.39
N MET A 546 26.50 -0.86 -3.45
CA MET A 546 25.82 -2.15 -3.51
C MET A 546 26.18 -3.10 -2.34
N GLY A 547 26.69 -2.54 -1.24
CA GLY A 547 27.02 -3.25 -0.01
C GLY A 547 25.80 -3.51 0.88
N GLY A 548 26.04 -3.88 2.14
CA GLY A 548 24.99 -3.97 3.18
C GLY A 548 24.08 -5.21 3.11
N VAL A 549 22.89 -5.14 3.71
CA VAL A 549 21.95 -6.28 3.84
C VAL A 549 21.24 -6.58 2.52
N GLY A 550 20.83 -5.54 1.78
CA GLY A 550 20.09 -5.65 0.52
C GLY A 550 18.78 -4.86 0.57
N SER A 551 18.03 -4.91 -0.53
CA SER A 551 16.74 -4.24 -0.68
C SER A 551 15.59 -5.26 -0.59
N PHE A 552 14.46 -4.89 0.03
CA PHE A 552 13.24 -5.70 -0.02
C PHE A 552 12.41 -5.46 -1.30
N MET A 553 12.59 -4.32 -1.98
CA MET A 553 11.87 -4.00 -3.22
C MET A 553 12.34 -4.88 -4.40
N ARG A 554 13.62 -5.26 -4.40
CA ARG A 554 14.22 -6.09 -5.45
C ARG A 554 14.90 -7.32 -4.87
N GLN A 555 14.32 -8.48 -5.13
CA GLN A 555 14.94 -9.78 -4.85
C GLN A 555 16.17 -9.96 -5.74
N ASN A 556 17.35 -10.04 -5.11
CA ASN A 556 18.61 -10.21 -5.83
C ASN A 556 19.28 -11.51 -5.39
N ARG A 557 19.55 -12.38 -6.36
CA ARG A 557 20.21 -13.68 -6.15
C ARG A 557 21.63 -13.71 -6.71
N THR A 558 22.09 -12.59 -7.28
CA THR A 558 23.38 -12.47 -7.95
C THR A 558 24.34 -11.64 -7.12
N LEU A 559 25.52 -12.20 -6.87
CA LEU A 559 26.62 -11.55 -6.19
C LEU A 559 27.65 -11.08 -7.22
N TYR A 560 28.15 -9.87 -7.02
CA TYR A 560 29.37 -9.39 -7.64
C TYR A 560 30.55 -9.77 -6.75
N VAL A 561 31.57 -10.37 -7.34
CA VAL A 561 32.83 -10.71 -6.70
C VAL A 561 33.93 -9.98 -7.47
N GLY A 562 34.63 -9.06 -6.81
CA GLY A 562 35.73 -8.32 -7.41
C GLY A 562 37.02 -8.46 -6.63
N ARG A 563 38.11 -7.97 -7.23
CA ARG A 563 39.50 -8.11 -6.73
C ARG A 563 39.97 -9.56 -6.72
N ILE A 564 39.59 -10.29 -7.77
CA ILE A 564 40.11 -11.62 -8.02
C ILE A 564 41.39 -11.48 -8.85
N HIS A 565 42.43 -12.19 -8.47
CA HIS A 565 43.69 -12.30 -9.16
C HIS A 565 43.46 -13.07 -10.45
N VAL A 566 43.80 -12.44 -11.57
CA VAL A 566 43.58 -13.01 -12.89
C VAL A 566 44.52 -14.21 -13.05
N THR A 567 43.92 -15.37 -13.23
CA THR A 567 44.57 -16.66 -13.53
C THR A 567 43.79 -17.34 -14.64
N ASP A 568 44.43 -18.28 -15.34
CA ASP A 568 43.78 -19.00 -16.44
C ASP A 568 42.63 -19.91 -15.93
N ASP A 569 42.73 -20.39 -14.68
CA ASP A 569 41.76 -21.29 -14.04
C ASP A 569 40.71 -20.56 -13.17
N ILE A 570 40.53 -19.24 -13.34
CA ILE A 570 39.69 -18.40 -12.46
C ILE A 570 38.23 -18.89 -12.36
N GLU A 571 37.69 -19.48 -13.43
CA GLU A 571 36.31 -20.00 -13.44
C GLU A 571 36.17 -21.22 -12.52
N GLU A 572 37.14 -22.12 -12.53
CA GLU A 572 37.15 -23.31 -11.67
C GLU A 572 37.36 -22.93 -10.20
N VAL A 573 38.25 -21.99 -9.94
CA VAL A 573 38.52 -21.48 -8.59
C VAL A 573 37.28 -20.84 -7.98
N VAL A 574 36.61 -19.95 -8.72
CA VAL A 574 35.36 -19.31 -8.26
C VAL A 574 34.26 -20.35 -8.09
N SER A 575 34.12 -21.29 -9.04
CA SER A 575 33.13 -22.36 -8.95
C SER A 575 33.31 -23.22 -7.71
N ARG A 576 34.53 -23.69 -7.44
CA ARG A 576 34.86 -24.55 -6.30
C ARG A 576 34.53 -23.87 -4.96
N HIS A 577 34.89 -22.60 -4.79
CA HIS A 577 34.68 -21.90 -3.52
C HIS A 577 33.23 -21.43 -3.31
N PHE A 578 32.52 -21.03 -4.37
CA PHE A 578 31.14 -20.56 -4.25
C PHE A 578 30.11 -21.70 -4.25
N ALA A 579 30.43 -22.87 -4.82
CA ALA A 579 29.57 -24.05 -4.76
C ALA A 579 29.39 -24.62 -3.35
N GLU A 580 30.30 -24.33 -2.41
CA GLU A 580 30.20 -24.78 -1.01
C GLU A 580 29.00 -24.18 -0.26
N TRP A 581 28.50 -23.02 -0.71
CA TRP A 581 27.49 -22.24 0.02
C TRP A 581 26.06 -22.46 -0.45
N GLY A 582 25.84 -23.23 -1.51
CA GLY A 582 24.52 -23.56 -2.02
C GLY A 582 24.51 -23.89 -3.50
N GLN A 583 23.32 -24.22 -4.02
CA GLN A 583 23.15 -24.49 -5.44
C GLN A 583 23.33 -23.21 -6.26
N VAL A 584 24.34 -23.23 -7.13
CA VAL A 584 24.65 -22.14 -8.07
C VAL A 584 23.94 -22.42 -9.40
N GLU A 585 23.22 -21.42 -9.90
CA GLU A 585 22.51 -21.48 -11.18
C GLU A 585 23.43 -21.09 -12.34
N ARG A 586 24.24 -20.04 -12.12
CA ARG A 586 25.17 -19.54 -13.15
C ARG A 586 26.37 -18.86 -12.51
N ILE A 587 27.55 -19.07 -13.11
CA ILE A 587 28.76 -18.29 -12.84
C ILE A 587 29.19 -17.66 -14.16
N ARG A 588 29.47 -16.35 -14.13
CA ARG A 588 30.02 -15.60 -15.26
C ARG A 588 31.27 -14.88 -14.79
N VAL A 589 32.43 -15.26 -15.29
CA VAL A 589 33.69 -14.59 -14.97
C VAL A 589 34.10 -13.67 -16.13
N LEU A 590 34.63 -12.50 -15.78
CA LEU A 590 35.22 -11.53 -16.67
C LEU A 590 36.72 -11.48 -16.34
N THR A 591 37.49 -12.33 -17.02
CA THR A 591 38.96 -12.47 -16.86
C THR A 591 39.68 -11.15 -17.03
N SER A 592 39.27 -10.32 -18.00
CA SER A 592 39.88 -9.02 -18.30
C SER A 592 39.80 -7.99 -17.15
N ARG A 593 38.85 -8.15 -16.23
CA ARG A 593 38.62 -7.22 -15.11
C ARG A 593 38.83 -7.84 -13.74
N GLY A 594 39.13 -9.14 -13.65
CA GLY A 594 39.21 -9.86 -12.36
C GLY A 594 37.90 -9.80 -11.57
N VAL A 595 36.76 -9.94 -12.27
CA VAL A 595 35.41 -9.85 -11.69
C VAL A 595 34.62 -11.10 -12.04
N ALA A 596 33.84 -11.62 -11.09
CA ALA A 596 32.87 -12.68 -11.32
C ALA A 596 31.47 -12.28 -10.86
N PHE A 597 30.46 -12.82 -11.55
CA PHE A 597 29.05 -12.76 -11.16
C PHE A 597 28.57 -14.16 -10.85
N VAL A 598 28.10 -14.38 -9.61
CA VAL A 598 27.63 -15.68 -9.13
C VAL A 598 26.14 -15.57 -8.82
N THR A 599 25.32 -16.31 -9.54
CA THR A 599 23.85 -16.35 -9.37
C THR A 599 23.46 -17.65 -8.67
N TYR A 600 22.83 -17.54 -7.51
CA TYR A 600 22.31 -18.69 -6.74
C TYR A 600 20.85 -18.98 -7.09
N SER A 601 20.43 -20.24 -6.89
CA SER A 601 19.02 -20.62 -7.05
C SER A 601 18.12 -19.90 -6.05
N ASN A 602 18.54 -19.80 -4.78
CA ASN A 602 17.79 -19.18 -3.69
C ASN A 602 18.43 -17.86 -3.24
N GLU A 603 17.59 -16.88 -2.88
CA GLU A 603 18.06 -15.61 -2.32
C GLU A 603 18.79 -15.80 -0.98
N ALA A 604 18.27 -16.68 -0.11
CA ALA A 604 18.89 -16.99 1.18
C ALA A 604 20.33 -17.51 1.03
N ASN A 605 20.62 -18.32 0.00
CA ASN A 605 21.98 -18.80 -0.28
C ASN A 605 22.89 -17.66 -0.74
N ALA A 606 22.38 -16.73 -1.55
CA ALA A 606 23.14 -15.55 -1.95
C ALA A 606 23.47 -14.65 -0.76
N GLN A 607 22.50 -14.40 0.12
CA GLN A 607 22.72 -13.64 1.36
C GLN A 607 23.74 -14.32 2.27
N PHE A 608 23.64 -15.64 2.43
CA PHE A 608 24.55 -16.43 3.26
C PHE A 608 25.98 -16.42 2.70
N ALA A 609 26.13 -16.69 1.40
CA ALA A 609 27.41 -16.70 0.72
C ALA A 609 28.10 -15.33 0.72
N LYS A 610 27.32 -14.24 0.61
CA LYS A 610 27.86 -12.87 0.65
C LYS A 610 28.59 -12.59 1.96
N GLU A 611 27.98 -12.91 3.10
CA GLU A 611 28.59 -12.69 4.42
C GLU A 611 29.72 -13.67 4.71
N ALA A 612 29.61 -14.91 4.21
CA ALA A 612 30.65 -15.93 4.40
C ALA A 612 31.94 -15.64 3.62
N MET A 613 31.82 -15.12 2.38
CA MET A 613 32.95 -14.83 1.49
C MET A 613 33.44 -13.38 1.56
N ALA A 614 32.86 -12.54 2.41
CA ALA A 614 33.33 -11.17 2.58
C ALA A 614 34.75 -11.14 3.18
N HIS A 615 35.67 -10.43 2.50
CA HIS A 615 37.08 -10.27 2.93
C HIS A 615 37.87 -11.58 3.06
N GLN A 616 37.39 -12.66 2.44
CA GLN A 616 38.12 -13.91 2.31
C GLN A 616 39.10 -13.85 1.14
N SER A 617 40.01 -14.81 1.11
CA SER A 617 40.82 -15.17 -0.04
C SER A 617 40.25 -16.40 -0.76
N LEU A 618 40.53 -16.50 -2.06
CA LEU A 618 40.41 -17.76 -2.83
C LEU A 618 41.71 -18.55 -2.63
N ASP A 619 42.44 -18.86 -3.71
CA ASP A 619 43.72 -19.59 -3.64
C ASP A 619 44.93 -18.69 -3.44
N HIS A 620 44.80 -17.40 -3.71
CA HIS A 620 45.85 -16.40 -3.55
C HIS A 620 45.56 -15.47 -2.37
N ASN A 621 46.55 -14.67 -1.97
CA ASN A 621 46.45 -13.78 -0.81
C ASN A 621 45.70 -12.46 -1.14
N GLU A 622 44.56 -12.57 -1.79
CA GLU A 622 43.70 -11.45 -2.17
C GLU A 622 42.58 -11.21 -1.15
N VAL A 623 42.14 -9.96 -1.03
CA VAL A 623 40.97 -9.60 -0.23
C VAL A 623 39.79 -9.38 -1.16
N LEU A 624 38.92 -10.37 -1.24
CA LEU A 624 37.74 -10.33 -2.09
C LEU A 624 36.79 -9.20 -1.67
N ASN A 625 36.19 -8.58 -2.68
CA ASN A 625 35.09 -7.64 -2.50
C ASN A 625 33.78 -8.24 -3.02
N VAL A 626 32.97 -8.76 -2.09
CA VAL A 626 31.67 -9.39 -2.39
C VAL A 626 30.53 -8.41 -2.08
N ARG A 627 29.73 -8.09 -3.10
CA ARG A 627 28.60 -7.14 -3.01
C ARG A 627 27.41 -7.59 -3.84
N TRP A 628 26.28 -6.91 -3.72
CA TRP A 628 25.13 -7.18 -4.56
C TRP A 628 25.40 -6.79 -6.02
N ALA A 629 24.97 -7.62 -6.97
CA ALA A 629 25.12 -7.28 -8.38
C ALA A 629 24.04 -6.30 -8.85
N THR A 630 24.41 -5.38 -9.75
CA THR A 630 23.46 -4.60 -10.51
C THR A 630 22.72 -5.49 -11.53
N VAL A 631 21.67 -4.97 -12.16
CA VAL A 631 20.98 -5.69 -13.24
C VAL A 631 21.98 -5.94 -14.39
N ASP A 632 21.96 -7.13 -14.98
CA ASP A 632 22.79 -7.42 -16.17
C ASP A 632 22.29 -6.53 -17.33
N PRO A 633 23.15 -5.70 -17.95
CA PRO A 633 22.74 -4.83 -19.05
C PRO A 633 22.37 -5.62 -20.32
N ASN A 634 22.70 -6.92 -20.41
CA ASN A 634 22.38 -7.72 -21.58
C ASN A 634 20.86 -7.96 -21.73
N PRO A 635 20.22 -7.58 -22.84
CA PRO A 635 18.77 -7.75 -23.04
C PRO A 635 18.33 -9.22 -23.04
N LEU A 636 19.17 -10.15 -23.48
CA LEU A 636 18.85 -11.59 -23.43
C LEU A 636 18.79 -12.11 -22.00
N ALA A 637 19.68 -11.61 -21.13
CA ALA A 637 19.68 -11.98 -19.71
C ALA A 637 18.45 -11.40 -18.99
N GLN A 638 18.04 -10.18 -19.33
CA GLN A 638 16.83 -9.56 -18.81
C GLN A 638 15.58 -10.31 -19.25
N LYS A 639 15.49 -10.71 -20.53
CA LYS A 639 14.37 -11.50 -21.04
C LYS A 639 14.25 -12.86 -20.35
N ARG A 640 15.38 -13.53 -20.09
CA ARG A 640 15.39 -14.81 -19.36
C ARG A 640 14.93 -14.66 -17.91
N GLU A 641 15.42 -13.64 -17.20
CA GLU A 641 14.98 -13.41 -15.82
C GLU A 641 13.51 -13.00 -15.75
N ALA A 642 13.02 -12.20 -16.71
CA ALA A 642 11.60 -11.87 -16.83
C ALA A 642 10.74 -13.12 -17.05
N GLN A 643 11.12 -13.99 -18.00
CA GLN A 643 10.44 -15.28 -18.22
C GLN A 643 10.39 -16.15 -16.97
N ARG A 644 11.48 -16.18 -16.20
CA ARG A 644 11.57 -16.94 -14.95
C ARG A 644 10.64 -16.35 -13.86
N ILE A 645 10.55 -15.03 -13.76
CA ILE A 645 9.64 -14.34 -12.84
C ILE A 645 8.18 -14.63 -13.24
N ASP A 646 7.88 -14.60 -14.53
CA ASP A 646 6.55 -14.93 -15.06
C ASP A 646 6.18 -16.39 -14.75
N GLU A 647 7.10 -17.33 -14.92
CA GLU A 647 6.90 -18.75 -14.59
C GLU A 647 6.69 -18.96 -13.09
N GLN A 648 7.48 -18.28 -12.25
CA GLN A 648 7.35 -18.33 -10.80
C GLN A 648 6.01 -17.70 -10.34
N ALA A 649 5.57 -16.62 -10.97
CA ALA A 649 4.27 -16.01 -10.72
C ALA A 649 3.14 -16.95 -11.13
N ALA A 650 3.26 -17.61 -12.28
CA ALA A 650 2.29 -18.61 -12.74
C ALA A 650 2.22 -19.81 -11.78
N GLU A 651 3.34 -20.31 -11.27
CA GLU A 651 3.36 -21.38 -10.26
C GLU A 651 2.72 -20.96 -8.94
N ALA A 652 3.01 -19.74 -8.47
CA ALA A 652 2.38 -19.18 -7.27
C ALA A 652 0.86 -19.04 -7.43
N VAL A 653 0.40 -18.60 -8.61
CA VAL A 653 -1.02 -18.52 -8.97
C VAL A 653 -1.64 -19.92 -9.03
N ARG A 654 -0.99 -20.90 -9.67
CA ARG A 654 -1.42 -22.30 -9.69
C ARG A 654 -1.57 -22.89 -8.29
N ARG A 655 -0.66 -22.54 -7.37
CA ARG A 655 -0.71 -22.99 -5.97
C ARG A 655 -1.80 -22.30 -5.16
N ALA A 656 -2.16 -21.07 -5.51
CA ALA A 656 -3.19 -20.30 -4.84
C ALA A 656 -4.62 -20.65 -5.32
N LEU A 657 -4.75 -21.08 -6.58
CA LEU A 657 -6.03 -21.47 -7.17
C LEU A 657 -6.43 -22.91 -6.79
N PRO A 658 -7.73 -23.20 -6.62
CA PRO A 658 -8.20 -24.57 -6.45
C PRO A 658 -7.79 -25.47 -7.62
N ALA A 659 -7.42 -26.71 -7.32
CA ALA A 659 -6.95 -27.66 -8.33
C ALA A 659 -7.97 -27.90 -9.47
N GLU A 660 -9.26 -27.79 -9.18
CA GLU A 660 -10.35 -27.90 -10.17
C GLU A 660 -10.27 -26.78 -11.22
N PHE A 661 -10.04 -25.54 -10.78
CA PHE A 661 -9.96 -24.38 -11.65
C PHE A 661 -8.66 -24.38 -12.48
N VAL A 662 -7.56 -24.87 -11.91
CA VAL A 662 -6.30 -25.09 -12.64
C VAL A 662 -6.47 -26.18 -13.70
N ALA A 663 -7.19 -27.25 -13.40
CA ALA A 663 -7.47 -28.32 -14.37
C ALA A 663 -8.36 -27.85 -15.53
N GLU A 664 -9.29 -26.94 -15.28
CA GLU A 664 -10.11 -26.29 -16.30
C GLU A 664 -9.27 -25.37 -17.20
N LEU A 665 -8.42 -24.51 -16.62
CA LEU A 665 -7.49 -23.63 -17.34
C LEU A 665 -6.45 -24.39 -18.18
N GLU A 666 -5.93 -25.50 -17.67
CA GLU A 666 -4.97 -26.35 -18.39
C GLU A 666 -5.66 -27.33 -19.36
N GLY A 667 -6.99 -27.27 -19.50
CA GLY A 667 -7.77 -28.14 -20.38
C GLY A 667 -7.66 -29.64 -20.04
N ARG A 668 -7.25 -29.96 -18.81
CA ARG A 668 -7.08 -31.33 -18.27
C ARG A 668 -8.32 -31.84 -17.57
N ASP A 669 -9.40 -31.06 -17.52
CA ASP A 669 -10.64 -31.46 -16.89
C ASP A 669 -11.35 -32.61 -17.67
N PRO A 670 -11.53 -33.80 -17.06
CA PRO A 670 -12.27 -34.90 -17.68
C PRO A 670 -13.76 -34.59 -17.91
N GLU A 671 -14.35 -33.61 -17.20
CA GLU A 671 -15.75 -33.22 -17.40
C GLU A 671 -15.96 -32.24 -18.55
N ALA A 672 -15.05 -31.29 -18.78
CA ALA A 672 -15.08 -30.42 -19.95
C ALA A 672 -15.13 -31.21 -21.27
N ARG A 673 -14.43 -32.35 -21.34
CA ARG A 673 -14.46 -33.27 -22.49
C ARG A 673 -15.84 -33.95 -22.66
N LYS A 674 -16.58 -34.18 -21.57
CA LYS A 674 -17.97 -34.69 -21.60
C LYS A 674 -18.98 -33.58 -21.96
N ARG A 675 -18.82 -32.36 -21.46
CA ARG A 675 -19.68 -31.21 -21.79
C ARG A 675 -19.57 -30.80 -23.26
N LYS A 676 -18.34 -30.79 -23.82
CA LYS A 676 -18.11 -30.62 -25.28
C LYS A 676 -18.80 -31.71 -26.12
N LYS A 677 -18.97 -32.91 -25.57
CA LYS A 677 -19.68 -34.03 -26.24
C LYS A 677 -21.20 -33.87 -26.20
N ILE A 678 -21.74 -33.12 -25.24
CA ILE A 678 -23.18 -32.89 -25.07
C ILE A 678 -23.66 -31.72 -25.95
N GLU A 679 -22.88 -30.65 -26.08
CA GLU A 679 -23.21 -29.49 -26.94
C GLU A 679 -23.23 -29.81 -28.45
N GLY A 680 -22.60 -30.91 -28.88
CA GLY A 680 -22.69 -31.41 -30.26
C GLY A 680 -24.02 -32.07 -30.62
N THR A 681 -24.96 -32.20 -29.68
CA THR A 681 -26.21 -32.97 -29.83
C THR A 681 -27.45 -32.08 -30.04
N PHE A 682 -27.28 -30.84 -30.48
CA PHE A 682 -28.40 -29.99 -30.86
C PHE A 682 -28.59 -30.00 -32.38
N GLY A 683 -29.40 -30.96 -32.84
CA GLY A 683 -30.22 -30.81 -34.05
C GLY A 683 -29.74 -31.49 -35.34
N LEU A 684 -29.78 -32.83 -35.40
CA LEU A 684 -30.10 -33.66 -36.57
C LEU A 684 -29.85 -35.13 -36.21
N ASP A 685 -30.91 -35.92 -35.97
CA ASP A 685 -30.77 -37.36 -35.75
C ASP A 685 -30.30 -38.04 -37.05
N GLY A 686 -29.13 -38.69 -36.98
CA GLY A 686 -28.64 -39.60 -38.02
C GLY A 686 -27.62 -39.03 -39.02
N TYR A 687 -27.02 -37.86 -38.79
CA TYR A 687 -25.90 -37.36 -39.59
C TYR A 687 -24.60 -37.35 -38.77
N GLU A 688 -23.70 -38.27 -39.09
CA GLU A 688 -22.34 -38.33 -38.53
C GLU A 688 -21.39 -37.68 -39.57
N PRO A 689 -20.88 -36.46 -39.35
CA PRO A 689 -19.98 -35.81 -40.30
C PRO A 689 -18.64 -36.56 -40.34
N PRO A 690 -18.08 -36.89 -41.52
CA PRO A 690 -16.78 -37.56 -41.62
C PRO A 690 -15.64 -36.71 -41.05
N ASP A 691 -14.69 -37.37 -40.37
CA ASP A 691 -13.55 -36.79 -39.63
C ASP A 691 -12.68 -35.79 -40.42
N GLU A 692 -12.72 -35.82 -41.75
CA GLU A 692 -11.93 -34.94 -42.62
C GLU A 692 -12.31 -33.45 -42.51
N VAL A 693 -13.57 -33.15 -42.14
CA VAL A 693 -14.04 -31.75 -42.03
C VAL A 693 -13.48 -31.04 -40.78
N TRP A 694 -13.17 -31.81 -39.72
CA TRP A 694 -12.63 -31.26 -38.48
C TRP A 694 -11.15 -30.89 -38.61
N TYR A 695 -10.37 -31.72 -39.31
CA TYR A 695 -8.95 -31.48 -39.56
C TYR A 695 -8.70 -30.28 -40.49
N ALA A 696 -9.59 -30.00 -41.44
CA ALA A 696 -9.45 -28.83 -42.32
C ALA A 696 -9.58 -27.51 -41.55
N ARG A 697 -10.55 -27.42 -40.63
CA ARG A 697 -10.84 -26.19 -39.87
C ARG A 697 -9.78 -25.89 -38.80
N THR A 698 -9.21 -26.92 -38.18
CA THR A 698 -8.11 -26.73 -37.22
C THR A 698 -6.83 -26.30 -37.93
N LYS A 699 -6.55 -26.87 -39.11
CA LYS A 699 -5.38 -26.49 -39.91
C LYS A 699 -5.49 -25.08 -40.48
N GLU A 700 -6.69 -24.61 -40.85
CA GLU A 700 -6.91 -23.21 -41.24
C GLU A 700 -6.72 -22.23 -40.08
N LEU A 701 -7.13 -22.62 -38.87
CA LEU A 701 -6.95 -21.81 -37.65
C LEU A 701 -5.47 -21.75 -37.21
N GLU A 702 -4.75 -22.87 -37.29
CA GLU A 702 -3.30 -22.91 -37.02
C GLU A 702 -2.51 -22.13 -38.09
N ALA A 703 -2.89 -22.22 -39.37
CA ALA A 703 -2.26 -21.46 -40.44
C ALA A 703 -2.54 -19.95 -40.38
N THR A 704 -3.69 -19.53 -39.82
CA THR A 704 -4.00 -18.11 -39.61
C THR A 704 -3.30 -17.50 -38.39
N ASP A 705 -2.93 -18.31 -37.40
CA ASP A 705 -2.11 -17.85 -36.27
C ASP A 705 -0.60 -17.81 -36.60
N GLU A 706 -0.09 -18.75 -37.41
CA GLU A 706 1.30 -18.70 -37.89
C GLU A 706 1.55 -17.51 -38.85
N SER A 707 0.58 -17.15 -39.69
CA SER A 707 0.67 -16.00 -40.59
C SER A 707 0.58 -14.65 -39.86
N LYS A 708 -0.10 -14.58 -38.71
CA LYS A 708 -0.15 -13.36 -37.87
C LYS A 708 1.10 -13.15 -37.00
N GLN A 709 1.90 -14.19 -36.75
CA GLN A 709 3.14 -14.08 -35.96
C GLN A 709 4.38 -13.69 -36.79
N LEU A 710 4.30 -13.71 -38.14
CA LEU A 710 5.44 -13.46 -39.02
C LEU A 710 5.43 -12.11 -39.77
N GLU A 711 4.36 -11.31 -39.69
CA GLU A 711 4.33 -9.98 -40.33
C GLU A 711 4.66 -8.85 -39.32
N ALA A 712 5.96 -8.56 -39.17
CA ALA A 712 6.43 -7.24 -38.80
C ALA A 712 6.41 -6.34 -40.06
N PRO A 713 5.93 -5.08 -40.02
CA PRO A 713 5.84 -4.28 -41.22
C PRO A 713 7.22 -3.72 -41.63
N GLU A 714 7.80 -4.29 -42.68
CA GLU A 714 8.84 -3.64 -43.50
C GLU A 714 8.19 -2.59 -44.42
N GLU A 715 8.82 -1.41 -44.49
CA GLU A 715 8.50 -0.32 -45.41
C GLU A 715 8.49 -0.75 -46.89
N ARG A 716 7.48 -0.34 -47.67
CA ARG A 716 7.60 -0.28 -49.15
C ARG A 716 6.71 0.78 -49.82
N ARG A 717 7.40 1.83 -50.28
CA ARG A 717 7.31 2.61 -51.54
C ARG A 717 5.94 3.00 -52.13
N LEU A 718 5.80 4.32 -52.28
CA LEU A 718 4.88 5.08 -53.13
C LEU A 718 4.88 4.68 -54.61
N LEU A 719 3.70 4.72 -55.24
CA LEU A 719 3.51 5.16 -56.63
C LEU A 719 2.07 5.71 -56.85
N GLU A 720 1.92 6.47 -57.93
CA GLU A 720 1.09 7.66 -58.17
C GLU A 720 -0.20 7.41 -59.02
N GLY A 721 -1.20 8.32 -58.97
CA GLY A 721 -2.21 8.46 -60.05
C GLY A 721 -3.64 8.92 -59.65
N ALA A 722 -4.07 10.10 -60.11
CA ALA A 722 -5.34 10.85 -59.86
C ALA A 722 -6.53 10.45 -60.80
N PRO A 723 -7.64 11.23 -61.01
CA PRO A 723 -8.44 12.17 -60.18
C PRO A 723 -10.01 11.97 -60.22
N VAL A 724 -10.68 12.68 -59.29
CA VAL A 724 -12.09 13.19 -59.08
C VAL A 724 -13.21 13.03 -60.16
N PRO A 725 -14.53 13.09 -59.80
CA PRO A 725 -15.23 14.38 -59.65
C PRO A 725 -16.33 14.49 -58.56
N ALA A 726 -16.69 15.75 -58.27
CA ALA A 726 -17.58 16.26 -57.23
C ALA A 726 -19.05 16.41 -57.68
N PHE A 727 -19.98 16.52 -56.71
CA PHE A 727 -21.25 17.24 -56.86
C PHE A 727 -21.71 17.92 -55.55
N THR A 728 -22.30 19.09 -55.75
CA THR A 728 -22.76 20.17 -54.85
C THR A 728 -24.18 20.00 -54.32
N GLU A 729 -24.52 20.58 -53.16
CA GLU A 729 -25.73 21.43 -52.99
C GLU A 729 -25.79 22.21 -51.64
N GLN A 730 -26.64 23.24 -51.63
CA GLN A 730 -26.63 24.50 -50.84
C GLN A 730 -27.78 24.57 -49.77
N PRO A 731 -27.95 25.68 -49.00
CA PRO A 731 -28.21 25.66 -47.55
C PRO A 731 -29.64 26.05 -47.09
N ARG A 732 -29.93 25.91 -45.78
CA ARG A 732 -31.07 26.58 -45.10
C ARG A 732 -30.68 27.19 -43.75
N GLN A 733 -31.38 28.30 -43.44
CA GLN A 733 -31.11 29.34 -42.45
C GLN A 733 -31.55 29.03 -41.00
N GLN A 734 -30.99 29.87 -40.12
CA GLN A 734 -30.99 30.00 -38.65
C GLN A 734 -32.32 29.86 -37.87
N ALA A 735 -32.19 29.47 -36.61
CA ALA A 735 -32.92 30.08 -35.50
C ALA A 735 -32.07 30.06 -34.21
N ASP A 736 -32.06 31.21 -33.53
CA ASP A 736 -31.30 31.56 -32.35
C ASP A 736 -32.09 31.20 -31.06
N GLY A 737 -31.44 30.66 -30.04
CA GLY A 737 -32.08 30.26 -28.78
C GLY A 737 -31.06 29.88 -27.71
N GLY A 738 -30.95 30.71 -26.66
CA GLY A 738 -29.92 30.66 -25.64
C GLY A 738 -29.74 29.30 -24.96
N GLY A 739 -28.51 28.78 -25.04
CA GLY A 739 -28.07 27.55 -24.39
C GLY A 739 -26.75 27.74 -23.63
N ILE A 740 -26.64 27.04 -22.51
CA ILE A 740 -25.63 27.14 -21.43
C ILE A 740 -24.28 26.50 -21.83
N ILE A 741 -23.90 26.55 -23.11
CA ILE A 741 -22.69 25.90 -23.62
C ILE A 741 -21.74 26.98 -24.18
N SER A 742 -20.49 26.94 -23.75
CA SER A 742 -19.44 27.85 -24.20
C SER A 742 -19.25 27.77 -25.72
N SER A 743 -19.01 28.92 -26.35
CA SER A 743 -18.73 29.07 -27.78
C SER A 743 -17.51 28.26 -28.26
N SER A 744 -16.57 27.97 -27.35
CA SER A 744 -15.41 27.11 -27.63
C SER A 744 -15.79 25.65 -27.87
N THR A 745 -16.79 25.13 -27.15
CA THR A 745 -17.23 23.73 -27.25
C THR A 745 -18.06 23.50 -28.51
N LEU A 746 -18.87 24.48 -28.89
CA LEU A 746 -19.59 24.47 -30.18
C LEU A 746 -18.65 24.59 -31.38
N ALA A 747 -17.54 25.32 -31.25
CA ALA A 747 -16.52 25.42 -32.29
C ALA A 747 -15.78 24.08 -32.50
N ALA A 748 -15.46 23.37 -31.42
CA ALA A 748 -14.84 22.04 -31.48
C ALA A 748 -15.77 21.00 -32.14
N LEU A 749 -17.07 21.03 -31.82
CA LEU A 749 -18.06 20.13 -32.42
C LEU A 749 -18.30 20.41 -33.91
N LYS A 750 -18.25 21.69 -34.35
CA LYS A 750 -18.36 22.04 -35.78
C LYS A 750 -17.12 21.67 -36.59
N GLY A 751 -15.93 21.64 -35.97
CA GLY A 751 -14.68 21.25 -36.63
C GLY A 751 -14.57 19.76 -36.97
N ILE A 752 -15.39 18.90 -36.35
CA ILE A 752 -15.33 17.44 -36.53
C ILE A 752 -16.26 16.95 -37.64
N ALA A 753 -17.26 17.75 -38.04
CA ALA A 753 -18.26 17.35 -39.03
C ALA A 753 -17.88 17.62 -40.50
N GLY A 754 -16.69 18.12 -40.80
CA GLY A 754 -16.28 18.36 -42.18
C GLY A 754 -14.79 18.61 -42.37
N GLY A 755 -14.12 17.67 -43.04
CA GLY A 755 -12.83 17.90 -43.68
C GLY A 755 -11.69 17.04 -43.16
N SER A 756 -11.17 16.17 -44.04
CA SER A 756 -9.89 15.48 -43.87
C SER A 756 -8.76 16.49 -43.67
N VAL A 757 -8.01 16.37 -42.58
CA VAL A 757 -6.72 17.04 -42.42
C VAL A 757 -5.64 15.99 -42.29
N THR A 758 -4.76 16.01 -43.27
CA THR A 758 -3.52 15.25 -43.40
C THR A 758 -2.53 15.66 -42.32
N THR A 759 -1.99 14.69 -41.57
CA THR A 759 -0.86 14.89 -40.67
C THR A 759 0.43 15.02 -41.49
N GLN A 760 1.03 16.20 -41.52
CA GLN A 760 2.44 16.37 -41.92
C GLN A 760 3.36 15.95 -40.77
N ALA A 761 4.36 15.14 -41.08
CA ALA A 761 5.46 14.80 -40.17
C ALA A 761 6.43 15.99 -39.99
N PRO A 762 7.06 16.17 -38.81
CA PRO A 762 7.99 17.27 -38.58
C PRO A 762 9.34 17.04 -39.30
N GLN A 763 9.79 18.04 -40.05
CA GLN A 763 11.13 18.08 -40.65
C GLN A 763 12.20 18.34 -39.59
N LYS A 764 13.26 17.52 -39.61
CA LYS A 764 14.52 17.77 -38.87
C LYS A 764 15.25 18.98 -39.46
N ALA A 765 15.46 20.02 -38.66
CA ALA A 765 16.37 21.11 -38.99
C ALA A 765 17.81 20.71 -38.67
N ALA A 766 18.66 20.67 -39.70
CA ALA A 766 20.11 20.60 -39.57
C ALA A 766 20.65 22.01 -39.28
N GLY A 767 21.29 22.20 -38.12
CA GLY A 767 22.07 23.40 -37.80
C GLY A 767 23.54 23.22 -38.22
N PRO A 768 24.22 24.28 -38.68
CA PRO A 768 25.55 24.17 -39.27
C PRO A 768 26.68 24.10 -38.23
N LEU A 769 27.70 23.33 -38.58
CA LEU A 769 29.03 23.30 -37.97
C LEU A 769 29.68 24.69 -38.03
N VAL A 770 30.20 25.16 -36.90
CA VAL A 770 31.19 26.26 -36.84
C VAL A 770 32.48 25.69 -36.26
N ALA A 771 33.57 25.96 -36.97
CA ALA A 771 34.90 25.44 -36.79
C ALA A 771 35.73 26.23 -35.76
N TYR A 772 36.86 25.62 -35.38
CA TYR A 772 37.94 26.10 -34.52
C TYR A 772 38.68 27.35 -35.05
N GLY A 773 39.20 28.15 -34.09
CA GLY A 773 40.32 29.13 -34.19
C GLY A 773 40.33 29.97 -32.90
N SER A 774 41.19 29.74 -31.91
CA SER A 774 42.63 30.08 -31.73
C SER A 774 42.93 31.60 -31.71
N ASP A 775 43.46 32.04 -30.55
CA ASP A 775 44.29 33.24 -30.25
C ASP A 775 43.59 34.62 -30.36
N ASP A 776 43.74 35.61 -29.47
CA ASP A 776 44.87 36.12 -28.66
C ASP A 776 44.40 37.05 -27.51
N GLU A 777 45.26 37.18 -26.47
CA GLU A 777 45.66 38.33 -25.61
C GLU A 777 44.72 39.44 -25.06
N SER A 778 45.08 39.91 -23.83
CA SER A 778 44.79 41.19 -23.12
C SER A 778 43.37 41.36 -22.53
N ASP A 779 43.11 41.67 -21.25
CA ASP A 779 43.82 42.32 -20.13
C ASP A 779 43.41 41.70 -18.78
#